data_AF-A0A3L7B0S8-F1
#
_entry.id   AF-A0A3L7B0S8-F1
#
_cell.length_a   1.000
_cell.length_b   1.000
_cell.length_c   1.000
_cell.angle_alpha   90.00
_cell.angle_beta   90.00
_cell.angle_gamma   90.00
#
_symmetry.space_group_name_H-M   'P 1'
#
loop_
_entity.id
_entity.type
_entity.pdbx_description
1 polymer ?
#
loop_
_entity_poly.entity_id
_entity_poly.type
_entity_poly.pdbx_seq_one_letter_code
_entity_poly.pdbx_strand_id
1 'polypeptide(L)'
;MRCAGDCAGSAGGGGPAARARCRPGRCGCAPVRCYVSRRRSRPRPATRAGRSPRTRSRCCATRCARRSSPGSGWTPGTSTVSDPTAGPALAGVTPPLPSPALGRFVAAVTAVVGTSVFGWQTVLIDAARTRQRAECIDGLRGLPAPIDVRTGTVNEESAAAVRHCLGTLHADAVRQMLVGMAVLAGVTAVIYLAAPWCERRLRDLRRLDRMPGTEALRADLSALVREAGLRRAPTFVVSRSARVSGNTFGAFPVRYVRLDLGLVHAHRVAPGVFRAVVLHELAHLRNADVGLTRLTIALAWAFPLAVLVPVAVNYAGAVPAAHLLDDVWRLATFALVVQVSAWSVLRAREFAADARLTGADAATIRALLATNPTRAGRWPRLAAMFRFQPLARARADELDRPVRRVSARPVEALGAGLAAGIAAPPLADLMAQLPRTLGGPDPLTGGAFLVGLLLGVPLALVTTGALWRSAWWARHGGGTAAGGGLFGAALAVGLLVGRRLAWSAAYASDRPAWWIELAWAVLGIAAGVLLGRWVALGARAHLRRIPVTDAGRTRLAWAGAATATALLIAAFVASILILDSWSADSEVSMLRVLAAREGHPEHVTVLTLGDTLGWYVRVLADHAPYLLALPLAAALHPVLADRHATRRALRLGIVSGVVGAVALPLVVVGIAVAARDPGLGPAALRSLVDGHTLLPVTLVEMTVAVAAVANRRLSVWHALLAAGTAGLLLAPVLVAAMAALPCLGTATGPGCVRPPEQVLAVRAISHALLVAPVFATLAAALGAAVAAALTVVVRPRHRRWLTSGAAVLVLLGASGAVAAAHRTSGPAAVTGHDGCLVGVWRLAAGRYHVPVPADSPLGTITGLRQDASVDLTSGPETGFASAYRIDGTATDLFDRAAAEGFLNGHTVRNVRRGMQTYRWTAHAGRYRQRDGVTAGDVNLLRVGDRELDISSVMADSEGSYRCAGDRLVIRMEADDGSWGEEIFVRSGA
;
A
#
# COMPACT_ATOMS: atom_id res chain seq x y z
N MET A 1 72.97 19.15 18.66
CA MET A 1 74.14 18.37 19.12
C MET A 1 73.67 17.38 20.18
N ARG A 2 74.34 16.22 20.21
CA ARG A 2 74.02 14.97 20.92
C ARG A 2 73.80 15.16 22.44
N CYS A 3 72.93 14.34 23.06
CA CYS A 3 73.36 13.16 23.83
C CYS A 3 72.18 12.38 24.44
N ALA A 4 72.46 11.10 24.64
CA ALA A 4 71.58 9.98 24.94
C ALA A 4 71.37 9.73 26.45
N GLY A 5 70.53 8.75 26.77
CA GLY A 5 70.41 8.14 28.10
C GLY A 5 69.47 6.93 28.09
N ASP A 6 70.07 5.74 28.11
CA ASP A 6 69.48 4.40 28.06
C ASP A 6 68.67 3.99 29.30
N CYS A 7 67.80 2.97 29.16
CA CYS A 7 67.80 1.78 30.03
C CYS A 7 66.91 0.64 29.48
N ALA A 8 67.30 -0.58 29.82
CA ALA A 8 67.09 -1.84 29.13
C ALA A 8 65.83 -2.64 29.55
N GLY A 9 65.51 -3.67 28.77
CA GLY A 9 64.53 -4.71 29.10
C GLY A 9 64.37 -5.76 28.00
N SER A 10 65.15 -6.83 28.08
CA SER A 10 65.26 -7.98 27.17
C SER A 10 64.08 -8.96 27.20
N ALA A 11 63.76 -9.63 26.07
CA ALA A 11 63.87 -11.10 25.90
C ALA A 11 63.14 -11.65 24.65
N GLY A 12 63.90 -12.33 23.77
CA GLY A 12 63.57 -13.68 23.26
C GLY A 12 62.68 -13.86 22.01
N GLY A 13 63.24 -14.44 20.94
CA GLY A 13 62.47 -15.17 19.91
C GLY A 13 63.09 -15.15 18.50
N GLY A 14 63.73 -16.25 18.08
CA GLY A 14 64.62 -16.32 16.91
C GLY A 14 64.02 -16.56 15.51
N GLY A 15 64.75 -16.04 14.50
CA GLY A 15 65.09 -16.68 13.21
C GLY A 15 64.13 -16.57 12.01
N PRO A 16 64.58 -16.80 10.74
CA PRO A 16 65.85 -16.40 10.13
C PRO A 16 65.70 -15.66 8.77
N ALA A 17 66.81 -15.03 8.37
CA ALA A 17 67.26 -14.46 7.10
C ALA A 17 66.43 -14.60 5.79
N ALA A 18 66.28 -13.48 5.05
CA ALA A 18 66.62 -13.42 3.61
C ALA A 18 66.69 -11.98 3.03
N ARG A 19 67.88 -11.65 2.50
CA ARG A 19 68.19 -10.81 1.32
C ARG A 19 67.97 -9.29 1.38
N ALA A 20 69.08 -8.62 1.67
CA ALA A 20 69.40 -7.28 1.19
C ALA A 20 69.62 -7.27 -0.34
N ARG A 21 69.07 -6.25 -1.02
CA ARG A 21 69.64 -5.67 -2.24
C ARG A 21 69.58 -4.15 -2.12
N CYS A 22 70.75 -3.55 -1.94
CA CYS A 22 71.00 -2.13 -2.20
C CYS A 22 70.89 -1.86 -3.70
N ARG A 23 70.31 -0.71 -4.08
CA ARG A 23 70.88 0.21 -5.10
C ARG A 23 70.16 1.58 -5.06
N PRO A 24 70.80 2.63 -5.59
CA PRO A 24 70.70 3.99 -5.05
C PRO A 24 69.95 4.97 -5.97
N GLY A 25 69.56 6.10 -5.38
CA GLY A 25 69.62 7.45 -5.96
C GLY A 25 68.77 7.76 -7.20
N ARG A 26 67.90 8.77 -7.06
CA ARG A 26 67.85 9.95 -7.95
C ARG A 26 66.81 10.96 -7.49
N CYS A 27 67.26 12.21 -7.42
CA CYS A 27 66.45 13.42 -7.39
C CYS A 27 65.48 13.44 -8.59
N GLY A 28 64.27 13.95 -8.38
CA GLY A 28 63.30 14.17 -9.44
C GLY A 28 62.28 15.21 -9.04
N CYS A 29 62.45 16.43 -9.57
CA CYS A 29 61.44 17.48 -9.59
C CYS A 29 60.16 16.97 -10.28
N ALA A 30 59.00 17.21 -9.67
CA ALA A 30 57.71 16.84 -10.23
C ALA A 30 57.20 17.91 -11.22
N PRO A 31 56.73 17.53 -12.42
CA PRO A 31 56.04 18.46 -13.32
C PRO A 31 54.52 18.45 -13.10
N VAL A 32 53.95 19.65 -13.27
CA VAL A 32 52.52 19.94 -13.33
C VAL A 32 51.89 19.22 -14.54
N ARG A 33 50.84 18.42 -14.30
CA ARG A 33 50.01 17.82 -15.37
C ARG A 33 48.81 18.71 -15.68
N CYS A 34 48.78 19.26 -16.89
CA CYS A 34 47.57 19.75 -17.55
C CYS A 34 46.70 18.57 -18.01
N TYR A 35 45.41 18.60 -17.69
CA TYR A 35 44.42 17.63 -18.16
C TYR A 35 43.67 18.22 -19.36
N VAL A 36 43.89 17.67 -20.55
CA VAL A 36 43.14 18.00 -21.79
C VAL A 36 42.13 16.88 -22.05
N SER A 37 40.83 17.21 -22.05
CA SER A 37 39.75 16.28 -22.38
C SER A 37 39.56 16.17 -23.91
N ARG A 38 39.86 15.00 -24.48
CA ARG A 38 39.52 14.63 -25.87
C ARG A 38 38.03 14.31 -26.01
N ARG A 39 37.32 15.04 -26.88
CA ARG A 39 36.04 14.63 -27.49
C ARG A 39 36.32 13.84 -28.78
N ARG A 40 35.76 12.64 -28.89
CA ARG A 40 35.70 11.84 -30.14
C ARG A 40 34.48 12.27 -30.96
N SER A 41 34.70 12.68 -32.21
CA SER A 41 33.70 12.84 -33.26
C SER A 41 33.83 11.71 -34.27
N ARG A 42 32.71 11.08 -34.66
CA ARG A 42 32.60 10.15 -35.79
C ARG A 42 32.07 10.88 -37.05
N PRO A 43 32.34 10.36 -38.27
CA PRO A 43 32.23 11.10 -39.52
C PRO A 43 30.86 10.97 -40.21
N ARG A 44 30.54 11.93 -41.07
CA ARG A 44 29.46 11.88 -42.09
C ARG A 44 30.06 11.55 -43.46
N PRO A 45 29.38 10.77 -44.33
CA PRO A 45 29.76 10.62 -45.73
C PRO A 45 29.11 11.70 -46.61
N ALA A 46 29.78 11.97 -47.73
CA ALA A 46 29.37 12.86 -48.81
C ALA A 46 28.43 12.17 -49.82
N THR A 47 27.57 12.93 -50.50
CA THR A 47 27.31 12.80 -51.94
C THR A 47 26.59 14.03 -52.52
N ARG A 48 27.27 14.61 -53.51
CA ARG A 48 26.87 15.33 -54.74
C ARG A 48 25.41 15.66 -55.08
N ALA A 49 25.33 16.90 -55.60
CA ALA A 49 24.71 17.35 -56.86
C ALA A 49 23.23 17.78 -56.91
N GLY A 50 23.06 19.04 -57.34
CA GLY A 50 21.92 19.47 -58.15
C GLY A 50 21.10 20.62 -57.58
N ARG A 51 21.47 21.87 -57.91
CA ARG A 51 20.61 22.90 -58.53
C ARG A 51 21.19 24.31 -58.41
N SER A 52 21.12 25.01 -59.53
CA SER A 52 21.32 26.45 -59.77
C SER A 52 20.02 26.94 -60.47
N PRO A 53 19.75 28.25 -60.68
CA PRO A 53 19.95 29.45 -59.84
C PRO A 53 18.65 30.28 -59.72
N ARG A 54 18.62 31.32 -58.86
CA ARG A 54 18.29 32.73 -59.23
C ARG A 54 18.03 33.65 -58.02
N THR A 55 18.96 34.60 -57.86
CA THR A 55 18.79 36.07 -57.74
C THR A 55 18.01 36.77 -56.61
N ARG A 56 18.66 37.87 -56.15
CA ARG A 56 18.22 39.10 -55.45
C ARG A 56 18.24 39.05 -53.92
N SER A 57 18.63 40.08 -53.17
CA SER A 57 19.58 41.22 -53.24
C SER A 57 19.37 42.04 -51.95
N ARG A 58 20.39 42.81 -51.55
CA ARG A 58 20.38 44.00 -50.65
C ARG A 58 20.49 43.84 -49.11
N CYS A 59 21.68 44.21 -48.61
CA CYS A 59 22.02 45.34 -47.71
C CYS A 59 21.07 45.70 -46.54
N CYS A 60 21.56 45.85 -45.30
CA CYS A 60 22.22 47.07 -44.78
C CYS A 60 22.51 47.04 -43.25
N ALA A 61 23.57 47.77 -42.88
CA ALA A 61 23.78 48.62 -41.69
C ALA A 61 24.23 48.05 -40.32
N THR A 62 25.55 48.13 -40.13
CA THR A 62 26.30 48.38 -38.88
C THR A 62 26.29 49.88 -38.51
N ARG A 63 26.36 50.20 -37.20
CA ARG A 63 26.70 51.56 -36.71
C ARG A 63 27.73 51.49 -35.57
N CYS A 64 28.91 52.07 -35.83
CA CYS A 64 29.87 52.55 -34.85
C CYS A 64 29.68 54.07 -34.70
N ALA A 65 29.95 54.61 -33.51
CA ALA A 65 30.23 56.05 -33.34
C ALA A 65 31.25 56.27 -32.22
N ARG A 66 32.31 57.03 -32.57
CA ARG A 66 33.31 57.65 -31.69
C ARG A 66 32.81 59.02 -31.23
N ARG A 67 33.26 59.50 -30.05
CA ARG A 67 33.83 60.85 -29.87
C ARG A 67 34.59 61.00 -28.53
N SER A 68 35.72 61.68 -28.63
CA SER A 68 36.63 62.27 -27.62
C SER A 68 36.00 63.59 -27.07
N SER A 69 36.38 64.27 -25.97
CA SER A 69 37.64 64.57 -25.25
C SER A 69 37.30 65.12 -23.81
N PRO A 70 38.08 65.98 -23.11
CA PRO A 70 38.96 65.68 -21.95
C PRO A 70 38.59 66.42 -20.63
N GLY A 71 39.30 66.14 -19.51
CA GLY A 71 39.44 67.11 -18.40
C GLY A 71 39.38 66.59 -16.95
N SER A 72 40.47 66.85 -16.22
CA SER A 72 40.60 67.23 -14.79
C SER A 72 40.01 66.35 -13.66
N GLY A 73 40.84 66.08 -12.65
CA GLY A 73 40.39 65.91 -11.27
C GLY A 73 41.06 64.77 -10.50
N TRP A 74 42.26 65.01 -9.99
CA TRP A 74 42.91 64.14 -9.01
C TRP A 74 42.20 64.30 -7.65
N THR A 75 41.60 63.23 -7.13
CA THR A 75 41.17 63.11 -5.73
C THR A 75 41.72 61.79 -5.17
N PRO A 76 42.26 61.76 -3.92
CA PRO A 76 42.67 60.52 -3.30
C PRO A 76 41.42 59.78 -2.84
N GLY A 77 40.90 58.90 -3.70
CA GLY A 77 39.83 57.98 -3.36
C GLY A 77 40.33 56.93 -2.38
N THR A 78 39.73 56.90 -1.19
CA THR A 78 39.73 55.74 -0.29
C THR A 78 39.33 54.51 -1.09
N SER A 79 40.27 53.58 -1.25
CA SER A 79 40.07 52.27 -1.85
C SER A 79 39.15 51.42 -0.97
N THR A 80 37.85 51.65 -1.07
CA THR A 80 36.84 50.64 -0.74
C THR A 80 37.02 49.49 -1.72
N VAL A 81 37.84 48.51 -1.30
CA VAL A 81 37.87 47.17 -1.90
C VAL A 81 36.46 46.63 -1.83
N SER A 82 35.73 46.82 -2.93
CA SER A 82 34.41 46.26 -3.14
C SER A 82 34.65 44.80 -3.45
N ASP A 83 34.67 43.95 -2.44
CA ASP A 83 34.83 42.50 -2.60
C ASP A 83 33.63 41.96 -3.40
N PRO A 84 33.77 41.67 -4.70
CA PRO A 84 32.66 41.32 -5.57
C PRO A 84 32.26 39.84 -5.41
N THR A 85 32.73 39.18 -4.35
CA THR A 85 32.49 37.75 -4.10
C THR A 85 31.57 37.44 -2.92
N ALA A 86 31.07 38.45 -2.20
CA ALA A 86 30.05 38.28 -1.17
C ALA A 86 28.67 38.01 -1.82
N GLY A 87 28.48 36.79 -2.34
CA GLY A 87 27.18 36.31 -2.79
C GLY A 87 26.13 36.54 -1.70
N PRO A 88 24.88 36.89 -2.08
CA PRO A 88 23.85 37.29 -1.13
C PRO A 88 23.69 36.25 -0.03
N ALA A 89 23.74 36.72 1.22
CA ALA A 89 23.71 35.94 2.46
C ALA A 89 22.38 35.18 2.66
N LEU A 90 22.12 34.20 1.81
CA LEU A 90 20.96 33.30 1.86
C LEU A 90 21.06 32.26 3.00
N ALA A 91 22.15 32.28 3.79
CA ALA A 91 22.47 31.28 4.80
C ALA A 91 21.55 31.28 6.05
N GLY A 92 20.67 32.27 6.23
CA GLY A 92 19.84 32.40 7.44
C GLY A 92 18.36 32.05 7.30
N VAL A 93 17.82 31.82 6.10
CA VAL A 93 16.37 31.70 5.92
C VAL A 93 15.91 30.28 6.24
N THR A 94 15.16 30.14 7.33
CA THR A 94 14.50 28.87 7.69
C THR A 94 13.24 28.68 6.83
N PRO A 95 13.00 27.48 6.26
CA PRO A 95 11.79 27.25 5.48
C PRO A 95 10.56 27.38 6.37
N PRO A 96 9.45 28.00 5.90
CA PRO A 96 8.20 28.08 6.63
C PRO A 96 7.43 26.74 6.58
N LEU A 97 8.13 25.62 6.81
CA LEU A 97 7.65 24.25 6.71
C LEU A 97 7.97 23.49 8.00
N PRO A 98 7.28 22.38 8.30
CA PRO A 98 7.60 21.55 9.46
C PRO A 98 9.07 21.13 9.52
N SER A 99 9.62 21.07 10.74
CA SER A 99 11.01 20.63 10.94
C SER A 99 11.18 19.14 10.61
N PRO A 100 12.37 18.70 10.16
CA PRO A 100 12.67 17.27 9.99
C PRO A 100 12.46 16.46 11.27
N ALA A 101 12.71 17.07 12.43
CA ALA A 101 12.51 16.44 13.73
C ALA A 101 11.03 16.10 13.96
N LEU A 102 10.08 16.96 13.55
CA LEU A 102 8.66 16.69 13.71
C LEU A 102 8.20 15.48 12.88
N GLY A 103 8.62 15.38 11.62
CA GLY A 103 8.26 14.22 10.78
C GLY A 103 8.78 12.90 11.36
N ARG A 104 10.05 12.88 11.82
CA ARG A 104 10.63 11.69 12.46
C ARG A 104 9.97 11.38 13.80
N PHE A 105 9.57 12.41 14.54
CA PHE A 105 8.85 12.24 15.81
C PHE A 105 7.52 11.55 15.59
N VAL A 106 6.76 12.03 14.59
CA VAL A 106 5.48 11.43 14.21
C VAL A 106 5.66 9.96 13.81
N ALA A 107 6.68 9.62 13.00
CA ALA A 107 6.98 8.23 12.67
C ALA A 107 7.34 7.37 13.91
N ALA A 108 8.09 7.93 14.88
CA ALA A 108 8.40 7.24 16.13
C ALA A 108 7.13 6.99 16.98
N VAL A 109 6.21 7.96 17.05
CA VAL A 109 4.90 7.77 17.72
C VAL A 109 4.11 6.67 17.03
N THR A 110 4.00 6.69 15.69
CA THR A 110 3.31 5.63 14.93
C THR A 110 3.90 4.25 15.21
N ALA A 111 5.23 4.13 15.24
CA ALA A 111 5.91 2.87 15.56
C ALA A 111 5.57 2.39 16.98
N VAL A 112 5.69 3.27 17.98
CA VAL A 112 5.39 2.94 19.37
C VAL A 112 3.93 2.53 19.53
N VAL A 113 2.98 3.29 18.99
CA VAL A 113 1.55 2.97 19.09
C VAL A 113 1.24 1.64 18.42
N GLY A 114 1.66 1.44 17.17
CA GLY A 114 1.40 0.19 16.44
C GLY A 114 1.96 -1.04 17.13
N THR A 115 3.22 -0.96 17.58
CA THR A 115 3.89 -2.07 18.29
C THR A 115 3.33 -2.30 19.70
N SER A 116 2.79 -1.27 20.35
CA SER A 116 2.18 -1.39 21.69
C SER A 116 0.81 -2.03 21.63
N VAL A 117 -0.04 -1.62 20.67
CA VAL A 117 -1.34 -2.27 20.44
C VAL A 117 -1.14 -3.77 20.22
N PHE A 118 -0.12 -4.13 19.43
CA PHE A 118 0.29 -5.51 19.27
C PHE A 118 0.71 -6.17 20.58
N GLY A 119 1.69 -5.61 21.30
CA GLY A 119 2.20 -6.24 22.52
C GLY A 119 1.08 -6.50 23.55
N TRP A 120 0.14 -5.57 23.70
CA TRP A 120 -0.96 -5.71 24.65
C TRP A 120 -2.04 -6.72 24.26
N GLN A 121 -2.15 -7.13 22.99
CA GLN A 121 -2.96 -8.30 22.61
C GLN A 121 -2.43 -9.59 23.27
N THR A 122 -1.13 -9.64 23.62
CA THR A 122 -0.49 -10.83 24.22
C THR A 122 -0.43 -10.81 25.74
N VAL A 123 -0.34 -9.62 26.36
CA VAL A 123 -0.03 -9.45 27.80
C VAL A 123 -1.17 -9.84 28.74
N LEU A 124 -2.41 -9.49 28.37
CA LEU A 124 -3.57 -9.57 29.28
C LEU A 124 -4.45 -10.78 29.01
N ILE A 125 -3.96 -11.77 28.27
CA ILE A 125 -4.70 -13.00 28.05
C ILE A 125 -4.71 -13.78 29.36
N ASP A 126 -5.67 -13.46 30.22
CA ASP A 126 -6.01 -14.19 31.42
C ASP A 126 -6.09 -15.68 31.08
N ALA A 127 -5.28 -16.51 31.75
CA ALA A 127 -5.21 -17.94 31.48
C ALA A 127 -6.59 -18.60 31.57
N ALA A 128 -7.47 -18.11 32.45
CA ALA A 128 -8.85 -18.57 32.53
C ALA A 128 -9.65 -18.20 31.29
N ARG A 129 -9.46 -16.98 30.76
CA ARG A 129 -10.08 -16.57 29.51
C ARG A 129 -9.52 -17.34 28.33
N THR A 130 -8.19 -17.54 28.22
CA THR A 130 -7.57 -18.41 27.20
C THR A 130 -8.22 -19.78 27.19
N ARG A 131 -8.45 -20.35 28.38
CA ARG A 131 -9.13 -21.63 28.55
C ARG A 131 -10.58 -21.56 28.07
N GLN A 132 -11.35 -20.55 28.46
CA GLN A 132 -12.68 -20.31 27.90
C GLN A 132 -12.67 -20.15 26.37
N ARG A 133 -11.62 -19.55 25.76
CA ARG A 133 -11.50 -19.47 24.29
C ARG A 133 -11.31 -20.86 23.69
N ALA A 134 -10.42 -21.65 24.29
CA ALA A 134 -10.16 -23.01 23.83
C ALA A 134 -11.42 -23.87 23.96
N GLU A 135 -12.12 -23.80 25.09
CA GLU A 135 -13.40 -24.47 25.34
C GLU A 135 -14.47 -24.01 24.35
N CYS A 136 -14.54 -22.70 24.05
CA CYS A 136 -15.49 -22.16 23.08
C CYS A 136 -15.21 -22.66 21.66
N ILE A 137 -13.94 -22.64 21.23
CA ILE A 137 -13.52 -23.16 19.92
C ILE A 137 -13.74 -24.68 19.83
N ASP A 138 -13.47 -25.41 20.91
CA ASP A 138 -13.71 -26.85 20.98
C ASP A 138 -15.20 -27.18 20.91
N GLY A 139 -16.04 -26.38 21.57
CA GLY A 139 -17.50 -26.44 21.47
C GLY A 139 -18.03 -26.19 20.05
N LEU A 140 -17.33 -25.40 19.24
CA LEU A 140 -17.68 -25.21 17.83
C LEU A 140 -17.37 -26.43 16.96
N ARG A 141 -16.48 -27.34 17.38
CA ARG A 141 -16.13 -28.54 16.59
C ARG A 141 -17.28 -29.54 16.49
N GLY A 142 -18.22 -29.51 17.43
CA GLY A 142 -19.42 -30.35 17.43
C GLY A 142 -20.59 -29.78 16.63
N LEU A 143 -20.51 -28.52 16.19
CA LEU A 143 -21.57 -27.86 15.44
C LEU A 143 -21.39 -28.08 13.92
N PRO A 144 -22.50 -28.21 13.16
CA PRO A 144 -22.42 -28.21 11.70
C PRO A 144 -21.80 -26.90 11.20
N ALA A 145 -21.15 -26.93 10.04
CA ALA A 145 -20.53 -25.73 9.48
C ALA A 145 -21.57 -24.59 9.37
N PRO A 146 -21.22 -23.35 9.79
CA PRO A 146 -22.15 -22.22 9.76
C PRO A 146 -22.61 -21.87 8.34
N ILE A 147 -21.79 -22.19 7.35
CA ILE A 147 -22.15 -22.14 5.93
C ILE A 147 -21.99 -23.55 5.40
N ASP A 148 -23.10 -24.18 5.08
CA ASP A 148 -23.06 -25.41 4.31
C ASP A 148 -22.98 -25.06 2.83
N VAL A 149 -21.75 -25.10 2.30
CA VAL A 149 -21.47 -24.81 0.89
C VAL A 149 -22.21 -25.78 -0.04
N ARG A 150 -22.64 -26.97 0.46
CA ARG A 150 -23.36 -27.99 -0.31
C ARG A 150 -24.80 -27.59 -0.59
N THR A 151 -25.49 -27.05 0.43
CA THR A 151 -26.90 -26.65 0.34
C THR A 151 -27.07 -25.15 0.07
N GLY A 152 -26.00 -24.35 0.18
CA GLY A 152 -26.07 -22.90 0.14
C GLY A 152 -26.82 -22.31 1.34
N THR A 153 -27.07 -23.12 2.37
CA THR A 153 -27.80 -22.70 3.56
C THR A 153 -26.82 -22.25 4.64
N VAL A 154 -27.23 -21.22 5.38
CA VAL A 154 -26.51 -20.76 6.57
C VAL A 154 -27.19 -21.40 7.76
N ASN A 155 -26.47 -22.24 8.51
CA ASN A 155 -26.99 -22.73 9.78
C ASN A 155 -26.94 -21.55 10.79
N GLU A 156 -28.09 -20.94 11.05
CA GLU A 156 -28.17 -19.73 11.87
C GLU A 156 -27.70 -19.96 13.31
N GLU A 157 -27.91 -21.17 13.85
CA GLU A 157 -27.47 -21.55 15.19
C GLU A 157 -25.94 -21.64 15.27
N SER A 158 -25.31 -22.36 14.35
CA SER A 158 -23.85 -22.41 14.24
C SER A 158 -23.26 -21.02 13.99
N ALA A 159 -23.87 -20.22 13.11
CA ALA A 159 -23.43 -18.84 12.86
C ALA A 159 -23.61 -17.95 14.09
N ALA A 160 -24.68 -18.11 14.87
CA ALA A 160 -24.89 -17.40 16.12
C ALA A 160 -23.89 -17.85 17.20
N ALA A 161 -23.62 -19.14 17.32
CA ALA A 161 -22.62 -19.69 18.24
C ALA A 161 -21.21 -19.20 17.91
N VAL A 162 -20.82 -19.22 16.63
CA VAL A 162 -19.55 -18.64 16.16
C VAL A 162 -19.48 -17.14 16.46
N ARG A 163 -20.54 -16.38 16.16
CA ARG A 163 -20.59 -14.93 16.45
C ARG A 163 -20.53 -14.63 17.94
N HIS A 164 -21.20 -15.42 18.79
CA HIS A 164 -21.16 -15.26 20.24
C HIS A 164 -19.77 -15.58 20.78
N CYS A 165 -19.22 -16.72 20.36
CA CYS A 165 -17.87 -17.16 20.71
C CYS A 165 -16.86 -16.07 20.36
N LEU A 166 -16.80 -15.68 19.08
CA LEU A 166 -15.89 -14.65 18.60
C LEU A 166 -16.17 -13.28 19.23
N GLY A 167 -17.43 -12.88 19.42
CA GLY A 167 -17.79 -11.57 19.96
C GLY A 167 -17.16 -11.27 21.33
N THR A 168 -17.12 -12.27 22.22
CA THR A 168 -16.46 -12.13 23.53
C THR A 168 -14.95 -11.96 23.41
N LEU A 169 -14.31 -12.68 22.49
CA LEU A 169 -12.89 -12.59 22.20
C LEU A 169 -12.50 -11.20 21.72
N HIS A 170 -13.30 -10.64 20.82
CA HIS A 170 -13.08 -9.32 20.24
C HIS A 170 -13.22 -8.23 21.30
N ALA A 171 -14.29 -8.22 22.09
CA ALA A 171 -14.49 -7.22 23.15
C ALA A 171 -13.32 -7.19 24.16
N ASP A 172 -12.77 -8.36 24.47
CA ASP A 172 -11.60 -8.48 25.32
C ASP A 172 -10.34 -7.94 24.66
N ALA A 173 -10.08 -8.29 23.40
CA ALA A 173 -8.92 -7.78 22.67
C ALA A 173 -8.95 -6.24 22.58
N VAL A 174 -10.10 -5.63 22.24
CA VAL A 174 -10.27 -4.17 22.25
C VAL A 174 -9.96 -3.59 23.63
N ARG A 175 -10.55 -4.16 24.69
CA ARG A 175 -10.31 -3.68 26.06
C ARG A 175 -8.83 -3.73 26.42
N GLN A 176 -8.14 -4.82 26.07
CA GLN A 176 -6.70 -4.99 26.33
C GLN A 176 -5.86 -3.96 25.58
N MET A 177 -6.15 -3.72 24.29
CA MET A 177 -5.48 -2.69 23.50
C MET A 177 -5.67 -1.29 24.11
N LEU A 178 -6.90 -0.96 24.52
CA LEU A 178 -7.22 0.34 25.13
C LEU A 178 -6.52 0.52 26.49
N VAL A 179 -6.54 -0.51 27.35
CA VAL A 179 -5.80 -0.51 28.62
C VAL A 179 -4.31 -0.35 28.35
N GLY A 180 -3.77 -1.08 27.40
CA GLY A 180 -2.36 -1.00 27.04
C GLY A 180 -1.92 0.38 26.55
N MET A 181 -2.75 0.99 25.70
CA MET A 181 -2.56 2.37 25.25
C MET A 181 -2.64 3.38 26.40
N ALA A 182 -3.57 3.18 27.34
CA ALA A 182 -3.68 4.01 28.54
C ALA A 182 -2.46 3.87 29.46
N VAL A 183 -1.95 2.64 29.68
CA VAL A 183 -0.72 2.38 30.45
C VAL A 183 0.48 3.02 29.77
N LEU A 184 0.66 2.81 28.46
CA LEU A 184 1.74 3.45 27.70
C LEU A 184 1.69 4.98 27.82
N ALA A 185 0.51 5.58 27.67
CA ALA A 185 0.31 7.02 27.79
C ALA A 185 0.63 7.51 29.22
N GLY A 186 0.16 6.78 30.24
CA GLY A 186 0.43 7.06 31.65
C GLY A 186 1.93 7.01 31.99
N VAL A 187 2.61 5.93 31.62
CA VAL A 187 4.07 5.78 31.82
C VAL A 187 4.84 6.85 31.06
N THR A 188 4.46 7.15 29.83
CA THR A 188 5.07 8.24 29.04
C THR A 188 4.89 9.59 29.73
N ALA A 189 3.70 9.90 30.25
CA ALA A 189 3.42 11.13 30.96
C ALA A 189 4.25 11.25 32.25
N VAL A 190 4.31 10.17 33.04
CA VAL A 190 5.13 10.11 34.28
C VAL A 190 6.60 10.39 33.96
N ILE A 191 7.18 9.70 32.97
CA ILE A 191 8.59 9.91 32.59
C ILE A 191 8.81 11.34 32.07
N TYR A 192 7.91 11.85 31.22
CA TYR A 192 7.99 13.20 30.67
C TYR A 192 7.99 14.29 31.76
N LEU A 193 7.10 14.17 32.74
CA LEU A 193 6.93 15.12 33.84
C LEU A 193 8.03 14.99 34.90
N ALA A 194 8.46 13.76 35.23
CA ALA A 194 9.50 13.50 36.22
C ALA A 194 10.91 13.86 35.71
N ALA A 195 11.18 13.68 34.40
CA ALA A 195 12.51 13.91 33.81
C ALA A 195 13.17 15.25 34.19
N PRO A 196 12.54 16.44 34.06
CA PRO A 196 13.15 17.70 34.49
C PRO A 196 13.53 17.74 35.97
N TRP A 197 12.68 17.18 36.83
CA TRP A 197 12.91 17.17 38.26
C TRP A 197 14.07 16.23 38.61
N CYS A 198 14.08 15.02 38.03
CA CYS A 198 15.17 14.07 38.15
C CYS A 198 16.49 14.65 37.65
N GLU A 199 16.52 15.28 36.48
CA GLU A 199 17.75 15.90 35.93
C GLU A 199 18.28 17.01 36.84
N ARG A 200 17.40 17.81 37.44
CA ARG A 200 17.78 18.85 38.40
C ARG A 200 18.33 18.27 39.71
N ARG A 201 17.63 17.29 40.28
CA ARG A 201 17.97 16.69 41.59
C ARG A 201 19.20 15.80 41.51
N LEU A 202 19.27 14.92 40.51
CA LEU A 202 20.37 13.96 40.36
C LEU A 202 21.69 14.61 39.92
N ARG A 203 21.66 15.83 39.35
CA ARG A 203 22.87 16.53 38.91
C ARG A 203 23.23 17.77 39.74
N ASP A 204 22.55 17.97 40.88
CA ASP A 204 22.73 19.13 41.78
C ASP A 204 22.81 20.47 41.02
N LEU A 205 21.84 20.71 40.12
CA LEU A 205 21.86 21.89 39.26
C LEU A 205 21.50 23.14 40.07
N ARG A 206 22.42 24.10 40.13
CA ARG A 206 22.23 25.38 40.83
C ARG A 206 21.81 26.46 39.85
N ARG A 207 20.88 27.33 40.25
CA ARG A 207 20.47 28.45 39.39
C ARG A 207 21.56 29.51 39.34
N LEU A 208 21.88 29.98 38.14
CA LEU A 208 22.95 30.95 37.91
C LEU A 208 22.66 32.31 38.56
N ASP A 209 21.38 32.71 38.64
CA ASP A 209 20.95 33.96 39.26
C ASP A 209 21.21 34.04 40.77
N ARG A 210 21.49 32.91 41.42
CA ARG A 210 21.81 32.84 42.86
C ARG A 210 23.31 32.70 43.12
N MET A 211 24.15 32.68 42.09
CA MET A 211 25.60 32.52 42.24
C MET A 211 26.28 33.90 42.17
N PRO A 212 26.97 34.35 43.24
CA PRO A 212 27.69 35.63 43.23
C PRO A 212 28.86 35.60 42.22
N GLY A 213 29.22 36.77 41.67
CA GLY A 213 30.34 36.89 40.72
C GLY A 213 30.02 36.44 39.29
N THR A 214 28.73 36.29 38.96
CA THR A 214 28.25 35.85 37.63
C THR A 214 27.57 36.96 36.83
N GLU A 215 27.68 38.21 37.28
CA GLU A 215 27.01 39.40 36.71
C GLU A 215 27.34 39.56 35.22
N ALA A 216 28.64 39.52 34.87
CA ALA A 216 29.09 39.64 33.49
C ALA A 216 28.57 38.50 32.60
N LEU A 217 28.64 37.25 33.10
CA LEU A 217 28.10 36.09 32.41
C LEU A 217 26.58 36.22 32.19
N ARG A 218 25.83 36.71 33.18
CA ARG A 218 24.38 36.94 33.06
C ARG A 218 24.06 38.02 32.01
N ALA A 219 24.86 39.10 31.95
CA ALA A 219 24.72 40.13 30.94
C ALA A 219 24.93 39.56 29.52
N ASP A 220 25.98 38.79 29.32
CA ASP A 220 26.30 38.15 28.03
C ASP A 220 25.25 37.12 27.62
N LEU A 221 24.80 36.27 28.56
CA LEU A 221 23.70 35.33 28.30
C LEU A 221 22.42 36.06 27.91
N SER A 222 22.11 37.20 28.54
CA SER A 222 20.96 38.01 28.18
C SER A 222 21.07 38.56 26.74
N ALA A 223 22.29 38.95 26.33
CA ALA A 223 22.56 39.39 24.97
C ALA A 223 22.38 38.26 23.96
N LEU A 224 22.91 37.07 24.24
CA LEU A 224 22.75 35.89 23.39
C LEU A 224 21.28 35.42 23.30
N VAL A 225 20.49 35.57 24.36
CA VAL A 225 19.04 35.27 24.36
C VAL A 225 18.29 36.23 23.42
N ARG A 226 18.64 37.52 23.45
CA ARG A 226 18.09 38.52 22.52
C ARG A 226 18.53 38.22 21.09
N GLU A 227 19.80 37.89 20.89
CA GLU A 227 20.37 37.51 19.59
C GLU A 227 19.69 36.28 18.99
N ALA A 228 19.45 35.25 19.80
CA ALA A 228 18.72 34.05 19.39
C ALA A 228 17.22 34.31 19.10
N GLY A 229 16.71 35.51 19.41
CA GLY A 229 15.33 35.92 19.17
C GLY A 229 14.31 35.13 19.98
N LEU A 230 14.64 34.76 21.22
CA LEU A 230 13.72 34.06 22.11
C LEU A 230 12.71 35.02 22.74
N ARG A 231 11.43 34.66 22.70
CA ARG A 231 10.35 35.46 23.32
C ARG A 231 10.39 35.48 24.83
N ARG A 232 10.90 34.41 25.45
CA ARG A 232 11.00 34.25 26.91
C ARG A 232 12.39 33.72 27.23
N ALA A 233 13.09 34.39 28.14
CA ALA A 233 14.40 33.95 28.59
C ALA A 233 14.30 32.61 29.35
N PRO A 234 15.18 31.62 29.06
CA PRO A 234 15.24 30.41 29.84
C PRO A 234 15.90 30.66 31.21
N THR A 235 15.70 29.73 32.15
CA THR A 235 16.45 29.74 33.41
C THR A 235 17.80 29.07 33.20
N PHE A 236 18.89 29.82 33.38
CA PHE A 236 20.24 29.27 33.31
C PHE A 236 20.60 28.56 34.63
N VAL A 237 21.09 27.33 34.51
CA VAL A 237 21.55 26.52 35.65
C VAL A 237 22.96 26.01 35.39
N VAL A 238 23.77 25.89 36.44
CA VAL A 238 25.16 25.44 36.36
C VAL A 238 25.29 24.04 36.91
N SER A 239 26.04 23.18 36.20
CA SER A 239 26.42 21.84 36.65
C SER A 239 27.89 21.81 37.07
N ARG A 240 28.27 20.87 37.96
CA ARG A 240 29.66 20.70 38.42
C ARG A 240 30.60 20.03 37.38
N SER A 241 30.09 19.68 36.20
CA SER A 241 30.85 18.99 35.15
C SER A 241 31.96 19.89 34.58
N ALA A 242 33.20 19.40 34.53
CA ALA A 242 34.32 20.11 33.91
C ALA A 242 34.29 20.10 32.37
N ARG A 243 33.28 19.47 31.75
CA ARG A 243 33.16 19.40 30.29
C ARG A 243 32.77 20.77 29.72
N VAL A 244 33.31 21.12 28.55
CA VAL A 244 32.86 22.29 27.77
C VAL A 244 31.61 21.89 26.99
N SER A 245 30.46 21.93 27.65
CA SER A 245 29.18 21.48 27.08
C SER A 245 27.99 22.23 27.67
N GLY A 246 26.92 22.34 26.88
CA GLY A 246 25.60 22.77 27.34
C GLY A 246 24.57 21.65 27.23
N ASN A 247 23.41 21.83 27.85
CA ASN A 247 22.21 21.04 27.52
C ASN A 247 20.95 21.84 27.80
N THR A 248 20.00 21.81 26.87
CA THR A 248 18.69 22.44 27.04
C THR A 248 17.64 21.41 27.45
N PHE A 249 16.94 21.69 28.53
CA PHE A 249 15.96 20.78 29.12
C PHE A 249 14.82 21.57 29.79
N GLY A 250 13.57 21.13 29.71
CA GLY A 250 12.45 21.73 30.44
C GLY A 250 11.10 21.23 29.94
N ALA A 251 10.05 21.33 30.75
CA ALA A 251 8.67 21.01 30.35
C ALA A 251 7.92 22.33 30.07
N PHE A 252 6.77 22.28 29.42
CA PHE A 252 5.97 23.51 29.30
C PHE A 252 5.41 23.90 30.69
N PRO A 253 5.51 25.16 31.14
CA PRO A 253 6.11 26.33 30.48
C PRO A 253 7.58 26.61 30.85
N VAL A 254 8.19 25.89 31.81
CA VAL A 254 9.52 26.20 32.37
C VAL A 254 10.67 25.54 31.59
N ARG A 255 11.54 26.36 31.01
CA ARG A 255 12.71 25.92 30.23
C ARG A 255 14.01 26.28 30.94
N TYR A 256 14.96 25.35 30.93
CA TYR A 256 16.29 25.48 31.52
C TYR A 256 17.36 25.33 30.44
N VAL A 257 18.44 26.09 30.59
CA VAL A 257 19.70 25.88 29.86
C VAL A 257 20.77 25.56 30.88
N ARG A 258 21.28 24.33 30.83
CA ARG A 258 22.37 23.86 31.68
C ARG A 258 23.70 24.26 31.06
N LEU A 259 24.52 24.93 31.85
CA LEU A 259 25.91 25.25 31.54
C LEU A 259 26.81 24.37 32.41
N ASP A 260 27.64 23.53 31.81
CA ASP A 260 28.65 22.80 32.58
C ASP A 260 29.75 23.78 33.03
N LEU A 261 30.37 23.54 34.18
CA LEU A 261 31.42 24.40 34.74
C LEU A 261 32.57 24.65 33.76
N GLY A 262 32.92 23.65 32.93
CA GLY A 262 33.91 23.83 31.86
C GLY A 262 33.49 24.86 30.81
N LEU A 263 32.20 24.94 30.49
CA LEU A 263 31.66 25.97 29.59
C LEU A 263 31.66 27.36 30.25
N VAL A 264 31.34 27.42 31.55
CA VAL A 264 31.44 28.67 32.34
C VAL A 264 32.89 29.16 32.40
N HIS A 265 33.87 28.26 32.51
CA HIS A 265 35.29 28.62 32.42
C HIS A 265 35.64 29.12 31.01
N ALA A 266 35.15 28.44 29.96
CA ALA A 266 35.35 28.82 28.56
C ALA A 266 34.82 30.22 28.23
N HIS A 267 33.83 30.74 28.97
CA HIS A 267 33.39 32.14 28.84
C HIS A 267 34.55 33.13 29.00
N ARG A 268 35.48 32.86 29.93
CA ARG A 268 36.63 33.74 30.19
C ARG A 268 37.81 33.48 29.25
N VAL A 269 38.13 32.20 29.00
CA VAL A 269 39.36 31.82 28.27
C VAL A 269 39.15 31.62 26.76
N ALA A 270 37.92 31.37 26.33
CA ALA A 270 37.58 31.08 24.94
C ALA A 270 36.14 31.57 24.62
N PRO A 271 35.87 32.89 24.69
CA PRO A 271 34.51 33.44 24.59
C PRO A 271 33.80 33.07 23.28
N GLY A 272 34.54 32.85 22.19
CA GLY A 272 33.97 32.35 20.92
C GLY A 272 33.39 30.93 21.05
N VAL A 273 34.07 30.04 21.77
CA VAL A 273 33.56 28.68 22.05
C VAL A 273 32.33 28.75 22.94
N PHE A 274 32.38 29.58 23.99
CA PHE A 274 31.24 29.81 24.86
C PHE A 274 30.01 30.30 24.08
N ARG A 275 30.18 31.37 23.30
CA ARG A 275 29.11 31.96 22.48
C ARG A 275 28.53 30.95 21.51
N ALA A 276 29.37 30.23 20.76
CA ALA A 276 28.90 29.28 19.76
C ALA A 276 28.11 28.10 20.39
N VAL A 277 28.56 27.57 21.53
CA VAL A 277 27.85 26.51 22.26
C VAL A 277 26.54 27.02 22.85
N VAL A 278 26.52 28.21 23.45
CA VAL A 278 25.28 28.79 24.00
C VAL A 278 24.27 29.07 22.89
N LEU A 279 24.69 29.62 21.74
CA LEU A 279 23.78 29.83 20.60
C LEU A 279 23.22 28.51 20.05
N HIS A 280 23.99 27.42 20.06
CA HIS A 280 23.48 26.08 19.73
C HIS A 280 22.40 25.62 20.72
N GLU A 281 22.61 25.81 22.02
CA GLU A 281 21.60 25.47 23.04
C GLU A 281 20.34 26.34 22.92
N LEU A 282 20.49 27.64 22.69
CA LEU A 282 19.36 28.55 22.48
C LEU A 282 18.62 28.24 21.17
N ALA A 283 19.30 27.67 20.15
CA ALA A 283 18.68 27.22 18.92
C ALA A 283 17.66 26.10 19.15
N HIS A 284 17.89 25.19 20.10
CA HIS A 284 16.90 24.18 20.52
C HIS A 284 15.62 24.82 21.07
N LEU A 285 15.75 25.83 21.94
CA LEU A 285 14.60 26.59 22.43
C LEU A 285 13.86 27.31 21.30
N ARG A 286 14.61 27.93 20.39
CA ARG A 286 14.03 28.69 19.27
C ARG A 286 13.29 27.79 18.28
N ASN A 287 13.76 26.56 18.09
CA ASN A 287 13.14 25.51 17.29
C ASN A 287 11.96 24.83 17.99
N ALA A 288 11.71 25.14 19.28
CA ALA A 288 10.69 24.51 20.11
C ALA A 288 10.81 22.97 20.18
N ASP A 289 12.02 22.42 20.05
CA ASP A 289 12.27 20.99 19.93
C ASP A 289 12.52 20.28 21.27
N VAL A 290 12.70 21.04 22.36
CA VAL A 290 12.93 20.49 23.71
C VAL A 290 11.75 19.63 24.17
N GLY A 291 10.51 20.05 23.86
CA GLY A 291 9.31 19.28 24.17
C GLY A 291 9.26 17.96 23.41
N LEU A 292 9.49 18.02 22.09
CA LEU A 292 9.54 16.84 21.21
C LEU A 292 10.60 15.85 21.70
N THR A 293 11.80 16.35 22.02
CA THR A 293 12.91 15.53 22.52
C THR A 293 12.52 14.75 23.76
N ARG A 294 11.93 15.44 24.74
CA ARG A 294 11.57 14.81 26.01
C ARG A 294 10.46 13.81 25.83
N LEU A 295 9.49 14.11 24.98
CA LEU A 295 8.44 13.17 24.65
C LEU A 295 9.00 11.95 23.91
N THR A 296 9.97 12.13 23.00
CA THR A 296 10.69 11.02 22.35
C THR A 296 11.44 10.16 23.36
N ILE A 297 12.20 10.77 24.28
CA ILE A 297 12.93 10.04 25.32
C ILE A 297 11.94 9.31 26.22
N ALA A 298 10.84 9.95 26.61
CA ALA A 298 9.80 9.34 27.43
C ALA A 298 9.18 8.13 26.72
N LEU A 299 8.82 8.24 25.44
CA LEU A 299 8.30 7.12 24.64
C LEU A 299 9.30 5.98 24.49
N ALA A 300 10.58 6.30 24.26
CA ALA A 300 11.66 5.33 24.13
C ALA A 300 11.88 4.49 25.41
N TRP A 301 11.60 5.06 26.58
CA TRP A 301 11.63 4.37 27.87
C TRP A 301 10.28 3.76 28.26
N ALA A 302 9.18 4.38 27.89
CA ALA A 302 7.84 3.88 28.17
C ALA A 302 7.56 2.59 27.40
N PHE A 303 8.01 2.47 26.15
CA PHE A 303 7.81 1.26 25.36
C PHE A 303 8.37 -0.01 26.05
N PRO A 304 9.67 -0.10 26.45
CA PRO A 304 10.15 -1.29 27.14
C PRO A 304 9.45 -1.52 28.49
N LEU A 305 9.15 -0.48 29.26
CA LEU A 305 8.53 -0.61 30.57
C LEU A 305 7.04 -1.00 30.52
N ALA A 306 6.30 -0.44 29.57
CA ALA A 306 4.85 -0.61 29.44
C ALA A 306 4.46 -1.72 28.46
N VAL A 307 5.38 -2.22 27.63
CA VAL A 307 5.08 -3.27 26.64
C VAL A 307 5.99 -4.47 26.83
N LEU A 308 7.32 -4.30 26.69
CA LEU A 308 8.22 -5.45 26.69
C LEU A 308 8.27 -6.18 28.04
N VAL A 309 8.29 -5.44 29.16
CA VAL A 309 8.31 -6.05 30.50
C VAL A 309 7.02 -6.86 30.75
N PRO A 310 5.80 -6.31 30.57
CA PRO A 310 4.58 -7.11 30.70
C PRO A 310 4.53 -8.31 29.76
N VAL A 311 4.99 -8.17 28.51
CA VAL A 311 5.05 -9.29 27.56
C VAL A 311 6.01 -10.36 28.07
N ALA A 312 7.23 -10.01 28.47
CA ALA A 312 8.23 -10.95 28.96
C ALA A 312 7.75 -11.71 30.22
N VAL A 313 7.08 -11.01 31.14
CA VAL A 313 6.49 -11.63 32.35
C VAL A 313 5.41 -12.64 31.98
N ASN A 314 4.53 -12.30 31.02
CA ASN A 314 3.50 -13.22 30.54
C ASN A 314 4.11 -14.45 29.85
N TYR A 315 5.12 -14.25 29.00
CA TYR A 315 5.78 -15.31 28.26
C TYR A 315 6.50 -16.31 29.16
N ALA A 316 7.18 -15.83 30.20
CA ALA A 316 7.88 -16.68 31.16
C ALA A 316 6.94 -17.64 31.93
N GLY A 317 5.65 -17.31 32.04
CA GLY A 317 4.67 -18.12 32.77
C GLY A 317 3.77 -19.02 31.92
N ALA A 318 3.62 -18.74 30.62
CA ALA A 318 2.50 -19.30 29.84
C ALA A 318 2.86 -19.98 28.51
N VAL A 319 4.04 -19.73 27.92
CA VAL A 319 4.34 -20.12 26.53
C VAL A 319 5.44 -21.18 26.45
N PRO A 320 5.24 -22.31 25.74
CA PRO A 320 6.29 -23.32 25.52
C PRO A 320 7.54 -22.74 24.83
N ALA A 321 8.72 -23.23 25.20
CA ALA A 321 10.00 -22.70 24.73
C ALA A 321 10.17 -22.67 23.20
N ALA A 322 9.54 -23.60 22.47
CA ALA A 322 9.59 -23.66 21.02
C ALA A 322 8.96 -22.42 20.34
N HIS A 323 7.86 -21.90 20.89
CA HIS A 323 7.21 -20.69 20.36
C HIS A 323 7.92 -19.41 20.82
N LEU A 324 8.65 -19.44 21.95
CA LEU A 324 9.36 -18.26 22.44
C LEU A 324 10.32 -17.67 21.41
N LEU A 325 11.02 -18.50 20.62
CA LEU A 325 12.02 -18.00 19.67
C LEU A 325 11.37 -17.17 18.55
N ASP A 326 10.24 -17.62 18.00
CA ASP A 326 9.50 -16.95 16.93
C ASP A 326 8.93 -15.60 17.39
N ASP A 327 8.56 -15.50 18.66
CA ASP A 327 7.99 -14.31 19.26
C ASP A 327 9.08 -13.29 19.65
N VAL A 328 10.18 -13.78 20.24
CA VAL A 328 11.27 -12.96 20.77
C VAL A 328 11.96 -12.15 19.68
N TRP A 329 12.23 -12.72 18.51
CA TRP A 329 12.92 -11.97 17.45
C TRP A 329 12.05 -10.82 16.89
N ARG A 330 10.72 -10.99 16.85
CA ARG A 330 9.79 -9.93 16.45
C ARG A 330 9.71 -8.83 17.48
N LEU A 331 9.60 -9.18 18.76
CA LEU A 331 9.66 -8.21 19.87
C LEU A 331 10.98 -7.43 19.86
N ALA A 332 12.10 -8.11 19.62
CA ALA A 332 13.41 -7.47 19.45
C ALA A 332 13.43 -6.51 18.24
N THR A 333 12.81 -6.91 17.13
CA THR A 333 12.66 -6.07 15.93
C THR A 333 11.81 -4.83 16.23
N PHE A 334 10.70 -4.96 16.95
CA PHE A 334 9.86 -3.83 17.35
C PHE A 334 10.58 -2.87 18.28
N ALA A 335 11.29 -3.40 19.29
CA ALA A 335 12.14 -2.60 20.16
C ALA A 335 13.21 -1.85 19.35
N LEU A 336 13.86 -2.51 18.40
CA LEU A 336 14.85 -1.89 17.53
C LEU A 336 14.24 -0.76 16.68
N VAL A 337 13.08 -0.99 16.06
CA VAL A 337 12.37 0.02 15.24
C VAL A 337 12.00 1.25 16.08
N VAL A 338 11.45 1.04 17.28
CA VAL A 338 11.11 2.13 18.22
C VAL A 338 12.37 2.93 18.59
N GLN A 339 13.45 2.25 18.98
CA GLN A 339 14.67 2.93 19.44
C GLN A 339 15.40 3.65 18.31
N VAL A 340 15.52 3.04 17.13
CA VAL A 340 16.11 3.69 15.96
C VAL A 340 15.30 4.91 15.55
N SER A 341 13.97 4.83 15.62
CA SER A 341 13.10 5.98 15.35
C SER A 341 13.33 7.10 16.35
N ALA A 342 13.41 6.79 17.65
CA ALA A 342 13.73 7.77 18.69
C ALA A 342 15.10 8.43 18.48
N TRP A 343 16.15 7.65 18.17
CA TRP A 343 17.48 8.20 17.87
C TRP A 343 17.48 9.06 16.61
N SER A 344 16.68 8.72 15.61
CA SER A 344 16.55 9.51 14.38
C SER A 344 16.01 10.92 14.67
N VAL A 345 15.05 11.06 15.59
CA VAL A 345 14.52 12.35 16.06
C VAL A 345 15.61 13.16 16.75
N LEU A 346 16.32 12.54 17.70
CA LEU A 346 17.36 13.20 18.48
C LEU A 346 18.51 13.70 17.59
N ARG A 347 18.90 12.91 16.59
CA ARG A 347 19.88 13.35 15.58
C ARG A 347 19.35 14.47 14.69
N ALA A 348 18.09 14.42 14.27
CA ALA A 348 17.46 15.47 13.46
C ALA A 348 17.55 16.84 14.12
N ARG A 349 17.36 16.83 15.44
CA ARG A 349 17.35 18.00 16.29
C ARG A 349 18.70 18.70 16.34
N GLU A 350 19.77 17.93 16.57
CA GLU A 350 21.13 18.48 16.61
C GLU A 350 21.49 19.17 15.28
N PHE A 351 21.16 18.53 14.14
CA PHE A 351 21.38 19.14 12.83
C PHE A 351 20.54 20.42 12.62
N ALA A 352 19.35 20.50 13.20
CA ALA A 352 18.49 21.68 13.12
C ALA A 352 18.97 22.84 14.01
N ALA A 353 19.63 22.54 15.13
CA ALA A 353 20.29 23.54 15.96
C ALA A 353 21.58 24.05 15.33
N ASP A 354 22.44 23.13 14.85
CA ASP A 354 23.66 23.45 14.09
C ASP A 354 23.37 24.37 12.89
N ALA A 355 22.20 24.18 12.26
CA ALA A 355 21.81 24.95 11.09
C ALA A 355 21.55 26.44 11.36
N ARG A 356 21.36 26.84 12.62
CA ARG A 356 21.17 28.24 12.98
C ARG A 356 22.47 29.00 13.20
N LEU A 357 23.60 28.28 13.32
CA LEU A 357 24.90 28.89 13.49
C LEU A 357 25.38 29.49 12.17
N THR A 358 25.99 30.67 12.24
CA THR A 358 26.48 31.42 11.07
C THR A 358 27.91 31.89 11.28
N GLY A 359 28.65 32.10 10.19
CA GLY A 359 29.98 32.73 10.22
C GLY A 359 30.96 32.06 11.19
N ALA A 360 31.53 32.85 12.09
CA ALA A 360 32.52 32.42 13.08
C ALA A 360 31.98 31.35 14.05
N ASP A 361 30.68 31.35 14.37
CA ASP A 361 30.09 30.36 15.30
C ASP A 361 30.10 28.96 14.69
N ALA A 362 29.67 28.86 13.43
CA ALA A 362 29.69 27.60 12.69
C ALA A 362 31.13 27.08 12.53
N ALA A 363 32.10 27.97 12.27
CA ALA A 363 33.51 27.61 12.19
C ALA A 363 34.06 27.11 13.54
N THR A 364 33.66 27.77 14.64
CA THR A 364 34.06 27.40 16.00
C THR A 364 33.50 26.03 16.40
N ILE A 365 32.22 25.77 16.16
CA ILE A 365 31.63 24.44 16.40
C ILE A 365 32.28 23.38 15.53
N ARG A 366 32.58 23.68 14.25
CA ARG A 366 33.31 22.75 13.38
C ARG A 366 34.68 22.38 13.97
N ALA A 367 35.45 23.36 14.42
CA ALA A 367 36.74 23.12 15.06
C ALA A 367 36.59 22.27 16.33
N LEU A 368 35.62 22.60 17.19
CA LEU A 368 35.32 21.83 18.41
C LEU A 368 34.94 20.36 18.09
N LEU A 369 34.12 20.13 17.07
CA LEU A 369 33.73 18.79 16.62
C LEU A 369 34.92 18.00 16.04
N ALA A 370 35.88 18.68 15.40
CA ALA A 370 37.09 18.05 14.88
C ALA A 370 38.06 17.62 15.99
N THR A 371 38.07 18.32 17.14
CA THR A 371 38.92 17.98 18.28
C THR A 371 38.49 16.74 19.07
N ASN A 372 37.36 16.12 18.75
CA ASN A 372 36.94 14.84 19.35
C ASN A 372 37.45 13.66 18.49
N PRO A 373 38.64 13.09 18.76
CA PRO A 373 39.13 11.94 18.01
C PRO A 373 38.23 10.73 18.29
N THR A 374 37.39 10.35 17.34
CA THR A 374 36.71 9.05 17.39
C THR A 374 37.74 7.95 17.19
N ARG A 375 37.93 7.05 18.17
CA ARG A 375 38.75 5.85 18.01
C ARG A 375 38.32 5.09 16.74
N ALA A 376 39.25 4.86 15.82
CA ALA A 376 39.02 4.36 14.47
C ALA A 376 38.76 2.83 14.39
N GLY A 377 37.90 2.27 15.24
CA GLY A 377 37.54 0.84 15.22
C GLY A 377 36.18 0.55 14.55
N ARG A 378 35.99 -0.70 14.07
CA ARG A 378 34.69 -1.18 13.53
C ARG A 378 33.60 -1.22 14.62
N TRP A 379 33.94 -1.65 15.84
CA TRP A 379 33.02 -1.71 16.98
C TRP A 379 32.50 -0.33 17.44
N PRO A 380 33.34 0.70 17.60
CA PRO A 380 32.88 2.08 17.83
C PRO A 380 31.94 2.61 16.76
N ARG A 381 32.07 2.19 15.49
CA ARG A 381 31.18 2.61 14.40
C ARG A 381 29.80 1.98 14.53
N LEU A 382 29.72 0.69 14.87
CA LEU A 382 28.46 0.02 15.19
C LEU A 382 27.83 0.63 16.44
N ALA A 383 28.59 0.77 17.54
CA ALA A 383 28.11 1.41 18.76
C ALA A 383 27.63 2.85 18.53
N ALA A 384 28.28 3.59 17.62
CA ALA A 384 27.84 4.93 17.24
C ALA A 384 26.49 4.95 16.51
N MET A 385 26.10 3.86 15.83
CA MET A 385 24.77 3.71 15.24
C MET A 385 23.67 3.65 16.30
N PHE A 386 24.00 3.23 17.53
CA PHE A 386 23.09 3.14 18.67
C PHE A 386 23.25 4.32 19.66
N ARG A 387 24.11 5.30 19.37
CA ARG A 387 24.27 6.49 20.22
C ARG A 387 23.19 7.54 19.95
N PHE A 388 22.70 8.15 21.03
CA PHE A 388 21.72 9.25 21.03
C PHE A 388 22.22 10.51 20.29
N GLN A 389 23.53 10.74 20.27
CA GLN A 389 24.12 11.89 19.58
C GLN A 389 24.67 11.48 18.21
N PRO A 390 24.48 12.32 17.16
CA PRO A 390 25.14 12.10 15.89
C PRO A 390 26.66 12.19 16.04
N LEU A 391 27.39 11.45 15.20
CA LEU A 391 28.85 11.51 15.15
C LEU A 391 29.33 12.95 14.91
N ALA A 392 30.40 13.37 15.59
CA ALA A 392 30.95 14.72 15.44
C ALA A 392 31.29 15.05 13.98
N ARG A 393 31.85 14.07 13.24
CA ARG A 393 32.10 14.17 11.80
C ARG A 393 30.83 14.39 10.99
N ALA A 394 29.73 13.73 11.32
CA ALA A 394 28.46 13.89 10.61
C ALA A 394 27.89 15.31 10.82
N ARG A 395 28.03 15.87 12.03
CA ARG A 395 27.65 17.28 12.31
C ARG A 395 28.54 18.26 11.55
N ALA A 396 29.86 18.04 11.54
CA ALA A 396 30.80 18.86 10.77
C ALA A 396 30.51 18.82 9.27
N ASP A 397 30.31 17.62 8.69
CA ASP A 397 29.93 17.44 7.29
C ASP A 397 28.60 18.13 6.95
N GLU A 398 27.67 18.18 7.90
CA GLU A 398 26.36 18.82 7.75
C GLU A 398 26.46 20.35 7.85
N LEU A 399 27.37 20.89 8.68
CA LEU A 399 27.74 22.31 8.68
C LEU A 399 28.30 22.74 7.32
N ASP A 400 29.08 21.86 6.67
CA ASP A 400 29.69 22.14 5.35
C ASP A 400 28.72 21.95 4.17
N ARG A 401 27.69 21.11 4.33
CA ARG A 401 26.75 20.77 3.25
C ARG A 401 25.30 20.97 3.68
N PRO A 402 24.80 22.22 3.77
CA PRO A 402 23.44 22.51 4.21
C PRO A 402 22.34 21.82 3.38
N VAL A 403 22.64 21.45 2.14
CA VAL A 403 21.75 20.65 1.25
C VAL A 403 21.33 19.32 1.90
N ARG A 404 22.18 18.69 2.71
CA ARG A 404 21.89 17.38 3.33
C ARG A 404 20.84 17.45 4.45
N ARG A 405 20.53 18.65 4.98
CA ARG A 405 19.53 18.90 6.05
C ARG A 405 18.10 18.85 5.54
N VAL A 406 17.97 19.21 4.27
CA VAL A 406 16.71 19.43 3.56
C VAL A 406 16.47 18.38 2.48
N SER A 407 17.44 17.48 2.24
CA SER A 407 17.26 16.36 1.33
C SER A 407 16.28 15.36 1.91
N ALA A 408 15.32 14.96 1.08
CA ALA A 408 14.41 13.87 1.41
C ALA A 408 15.17 12.54 1.31
N ARG A 409 15.48 11.92 2.47
CA ARG A 409 16.26 10.69 2.51
C ARG A 409 15.33 9.47 2.42
N PRO A 410 15.53 8.54 1.46
CA PRO A 410 14.68 7.35 1.32
C PRO A 410 14.56 6.51 2.60
N VAL A 411 15.62 6.44 3.41
CA VAL A 411 15.61 5.70 4.69
C VAL A 411 14.59 6.25 5.70
N GLU A 412 14.29 7.55 5.66
CA GLU A 412 13.26 8.16 6.51
C GLU A 412 11.87 7.71 6.08
N ALA A 413 11.66 7.62 4.76
CA ALA A 413 10.43 7.08 4.19
C ALA A 413 10.27 5.60 4.50
N LEU A 414 11.35 4.82 4.37
CA LEU A 414 11.39 3.40 4.72
C LEU A 414 10.99 3.17 6.18
N GLY A 415 11.59 3.91 7.12
CA GLY A 415 11.27 3.80 8.55
C GLY A 415 9.83 4.20 8.86
N ALA A 416 9.31 5.26 8.24
CA ALA A 416 7.92 5.67 8.41
C ALA A 416 6.95 4.62 7.84
N GLY A 417 7.24 4.09 6.65
CA GLY A 417 6.49 2.99 6.05
C GLY A 417 6.50 1.75 6.95
N LEU A 418 7.67 1.34 7.43
CA LEU A 418 7.84 0.20 8.33
C LEU A 418 7.00 0.34 9.60
N ALA A 419 7.05 1.50 10.24
CA ALA A 419 6.24 1.82 11.41
C ALA A 419 4.73 1.73 11.13
N ALA A 420 4.28 2.29 10.01
CA ALA A 420 2.87 2.21 9.61
C ALA A 420 2.44 0.79 9.24
N GLY A 421 3.31 0.03 8.58
CA GLY A 421 3.04 -1.36 8.18
C GLY A 421 2.85 -2.27 9.39
N ILE A 422 3.70 -2.12 10.40
CA ILE A 422 3.56 -2.85 11.68
C ILE A 422 2.25 -2.47 12.39
N ALA A 423 1.89 -1.18 12.34
CA ALA A 423 0.68 -0.67 12.99
C ALA A 423 -0.63 -1.05 12.26
N ALA A 424 -0.58 -1.30 10.95
CA ALA A 424 -1.79 -1.37 10.14
C ALA A 424 -2.71 -2.55 10.47
N PRO A 425 -2.24 -3.82 10.56
CA PRO A 425 -3.10 -4.95 10.91
C PRO A 425 -3.78 -4.82 12.30
N PRO A 426 -3.07 -4.55 13.41
CA PRO A 426 -3.73 -4.48 14.72
C PRO A 426 -4.69 -3.28 14.83
N LEU A 427 -4.42 -2.18 14.10
CA LEU A 427 -5.38 -1.09 13.99
C LEU A 427 -6.61 -1.49 13.17
N ALA A 428 -6.44 -2.29 12.11
CA ALA A 428 -7.56 -2.77 11.29
C ALA A 428 -8.45 -3.70 12.11
N ASP A 429 -7.85 -4.61 12.87
CA ASP A 429 -8.55 -5.48 13.81
C ASP A 429 -9.34 -4.63 14.83
N LEU A 430 -8.69 -3.63 15.45
CA LEU A 430 -9.35 -2.74 16.41
C LEU A 430 -10.54 -1.98 15.78
N MET A 431 -10.38 -1.46 14.56
CA MET A 431 -11.45 -0.69 13.89
C MET A 431 -12.61 -1.58 13.43
N ALA A 432 -12.33 -2.82 12.98
CA ALA A 432 -13.36 -3.79 12.61
C ALA A 432 -14.24 -4.19 13.81
N GLN A 433 -13.74 -3.99 15.03
CA GLN A 433 -14.41 -4.36 16.28
C GLN A 433 -15.19 -3.21 16.94
N LEU A 434 -15.05 -1.96 16.47
CA LEU A 434 -15.80 -0.84 17.03
C LEU A 434 -17.30 -0.94 16.66
N PRO A 435 -18.23 -0.61 17.58
CA PRO A 435 -19.67 -0.64 17.32
C PRO A 435 -20.03 0.18 16.07
N ARG A 436 -21.01 -0.30 15.29
CA ARG A 436 -21.53 0.22 13.99
C ARG A 436 -22.06 1.68 13.99
N THR A 437 -21.69 2.48 14.98
CA THR A 437 -22.16 3.85 15.22
C THR A 437 -21.80 4.85 14.11
N LEU A 438 -20.87 4.51 13.20
CA LEU A 438 -20.63 5.25 11.97
C LEU A 438 -21.42 4.57 10.84
N GLY A 439 -22.53 5.19 10.41
CA GLY A 439 -23.43 4.69 9.35
C GLY A 439 -22.81 4.64 7.96
N GLY A 440 -21.84 3.74 7.76
CA GLY A 440 -21.18 3.45 6.49
C GLY A 440 -21.34 1.98 6.07
N PRO A 441 -21.00 1.66 4.80
CA PRO A 441 -21.02 0.30 4.26
C PRO A 441 -20.00 -0.60 4.98
N ASP A 442 -20.16 -1.91 4.80
CA ASP A 442 -19.50 -3.04 5.47
C ASP A 442 -18.31 -2.72 6.41
N PRO A 443 -18.32 -3.27 7.65
CA PRO A 443 -17.35 -2.98 8.72
C PRO A 443 -15.88 -3.11 8.31
N LEU A 444 -15.59 -4.03 7.38
CA LEU A 444 -14.26 -4.23 6.81
C LEU A 444 -13.74 -2.99 6.06
N THR A 445 -14.56 -2.40 5.20
CA THR A 445 -14.14 -1.27 4.34
C THR A 445 -14.06 0.04 5.10
N GLY A 446 -15.05 0.32 5.96
CA GLY A 446 -15.05 1.49 6.83
C GLY A 446 -13.88 1.47 7.81
N GLY A 447 -13.62 0.31 8.43
CA GLY A 447 -12.48 0.12 9.34
C GLY A 447 -11.14 0.33 8.64
N ALA A 448 -10.93 -0.31 7.48
CA ALA A 448 -9.70 -0.15 6.71
C ALA A 448 -9.43 1.30 6.28
N PHE A 449 -10.46 2.05 5.90
CA PHE A 449 -10.32 3.47 5.56
C PHE A 449 -9.97 4.34 6.77
N LEU A 450 -10.59 4.09 7.92
CA LEU A 450 -10.26 4.81 9.16
C LEU A 450 -8.81 4.54 9.59
N VAL A 451 -8.34 3.29 9.50
CA VAL A 451 -6.92 2.96 9.69
C VAL A 451 -6.04 3.67 8.67
N GLY A 452 -6.47 3.63 7.40
CA GLY A 452 -5.86 4.39 6.32
C GLY A 452 -5.68 5.86 6.69
N LEU A 453 -6.70 6.53 7.23
CA LEU A 453 -6.62 7.93 7.66
C LEU A 453 -5.66 8.12 8.84
N LEU A 454 -5.78 7.27 9.87
CA LEU A 454 -4.93 7.32 11.07
C LEU A 454 -3.44 7.17 10.73
N LEU A 455 -3.10 6.33 9.74
CA LEU A 455 -1.74 6.13 9.25
C LEU A 455 -1.36 7.08 8.11
N GLY A 456 -2.34 7.53 7.33
CA GLY A 456 -2.16 8.40 6.18
C GLY A 456 -1.70 9.79 6.58
N VAL A 457 -2.27 10.36 7.65
CA VAL A 457 -1.85 11.66 8.21
C VAL A 457 -0.36 11.67 8.60
N PRO A 458 0.14 10.76 9.47
CA PRO A 458 1.54 10.78 9.86
C PRO A 458 2.49 10.51 8.68
N LEU A 459 2.16 9.58 7.79
CA LEU A 459 2.95 9.32 6.59
C LEU A 459 2.95 10.53 5.62
N ALA A 460 1.84 11.24 5.49
CA ALA A 460 1.74 12.46 4.70
C ALA A 460 2.60 13.60 5.26
N LEU A 461 2.65 13.76 6.58
CA LEU A 461 3.52 14.75 7.22
C LEU A 461 5.01 14.47 6.93
N VAL A 462 5.43 13.20 6.98
CA VAL A 462 6.80 12.79 6.64
C VAL A 462 7.11 13.03 5.16
N THR A 463 6.25 12.54 4.27
CA THR A 463 6.45 12.59 2.82
C THR A 463 6.39 14.02 2.28
N THR A 464 5.33 14.76 2.58
CA THR A 464 5.20 16.15 2.14
C THR A 464 6.22 17.05 2.81
N GLY A 465 6.46 16.90 4.12
CA GLY A 465 7.43 17.70 4.85
C GLY A 465 8.86 17.54 4.32
N ALA A 466 9.28 16.32 3.97
CA ALA A 466 10.61 16.08 3.39
C ALA A 466 10.73 16.60 1.95
N LEU A 467 9.77 16.28 1.08
CA LEU A 467 9.83 16.63 -0.34
C LEU A 467 9.60 18.13 -0.58
N TRP A 468 8.74 18.78 0.19
CA TRP A 468 8.54 20.23 0.12
C TRP A 468 9.77 21.00 0.61
N ARG A 469 10.43 20.56 1.69
CA ARG A 469 11.69 21.17 2.14
C ARG A 469 12.79 21.03 1.09
N SER A 470 12.89 19.87 0.44
CA SER A 470 13.85 19.67 -0.65
C SER A 470 13.55 20.59 -1.84
N ALA A 471 12.28 20.73 -2.24
CA ALA A 471 11.88 21.63 -3.33
C ALA A 471 12.07 23.11 -2.97
N TRP A 472 11.79 23.49 -1.72
CA TRP A 472 12.02 24.84 -1.21
C TRP A 472 13.52 25.17 -1.24
N TRP A 473 14.37 24.25 -0.77
CA TRP A 473 15.81 24.45 -0.80
C TRP A 473 16.36 24.57 -2.22
N ALA A 474 15.92 23.72 -3.15
CA ALA A 474 16.33 23.81 -4.55
C ALA A 474 16.03 25.18 -5.18
N ARG A 475 14.94 25.83 -4.74
CA ARG A 475 14.57 27.18 -5.17
C ARG A 475 15.48 28.28 -4.59
N HIS A 476 15.95 28.14 -3.35
CA HIS A 476 16.69 29.20 -2.64
C HIS A 476 18.20 29.04 -2.68
N GLY A 477 18.70 27.80 -2.61
CA GLY A 477 20.12 27.48 -2.47
C GLY A 477 20.79 26.92 -3.73
N GLY A 478 20.12 26.95 -4.89
CA GLY A 478 20.69 26.50 -6.17
C GLY A 478 20.90 24.98 -6.33
N GLY A 479 20.38 24.16 -5.41
CA GLY A 479 20.48 22.69 -5.47
C GLY A 479 19.44 22.03 -6.37
N THR A 480 19.61 20.72 -6.63
CA THR A 480 18.57 19.92 -7.31
C THR A 480 17.53 19.43 -6.32
N ALA A 481 16.24 19.61 -6.64
CA ALA A 481 15.15 19.07 -5.85
C ALA A 481 15.10 17.55 -5.98
N ALA A 482 14.81 16.84 -4.88
CA ALA A 482 14.61 15.39 -4.92
C ALA A 482 13.51 15.01 -5.93
N GLY A 483 13.75 13.93 -6.68
CA GLY A 483 12.79 13.40 -7.67
C GLY A 483 11.52 12.81 -7.07
N GLY A 484 11.54 12.46 -5.78
CA GLY A 484 10.40 11.89 -5.05
C GLY A 484 10.16 10.39 -5.28
N GLY A 485 10.47 9.85 -6.47
CA GLY A 485 10.19 8.43 -6.80
C GLY A 485 10.84 7.43 -5.85
N LEU A 486 12.15 7.52 -5.63
CA LEU A 486 12.86 6.63 -4.69
C LEU A 486 12.38 6.78 -3.23
N PHE A 487 11.96 7.99 -2.84
CA PHE A 487 11.41 8.24 -1.51
C PHE A 487 10.06 7.53 -1.34
N GLY A 488 9.19 7.63 -2.34
CA GLY A 488 7.90 6.94 -2.35
C GLY A 488 8.02 5.42 -2.47
N ALA A 489 8.98 4.91 -3.25
CA ALA A 489 9.30 3.48 -3.29
C ALA A 489 9.72 2.97 -1.90
N ALA A 490 10.63 3.68 -1.24
CA ALA A 490 11.10 3.31 0.09
C ALA A 490 9.97 3.32 1.13
N LEU A 491 9.05 4.29 1.06
CA LEU A 491 7.84 4.31 1.88
C LEU A 491 6.99 3.04 1.68
N ALA A 492 6.69 2.69 0.43
CA ALA A 492 5.87 1.52 0.10
C ALA A 492 6.55 0.20 0.50
N VAL A 493 7.86 0.05 0.25
CA VAL A 493 8.66 -1.09 0.71
C VAL A 493 8.58 -1.21 2.23
N GLY A 494 8.75 -0.10 2.95
CA GLY A 494 8.64 -0.08 4.40
C GLY A 494 7.26 -0.56 4.85
N LEU A 495 6.19 -0.04 4.26
CA LEU A 495 4.81 -0.41 4.58
C LEU A 495 4.56 -1.91 4.38
N LEU A 496 4.98 -2.46 3.23
CA LEU A 496 4.79 -3.87 2.89
C LEU A 496 5.61 -4.80 3.80
N VAL A 497 6.88 -4.46 4.06
CA VAL A 497 7.74 -5.22 4.99
C VAL A 497 7.21 -5.13 6.41
N GLY A 498 6.78 -3.94 6.85
CA GLY A 498 6.20 -3.75 8.18
C GLY A 498 4.95 -4.57 8.40
N ARG A 499 4.08 -4.65 7.37
CA ARG A 499 2.89 -5.50 7.39
C ARG A 499 3.23 -6.97 7.60
N ARG A 500 4.28 -7.47 6.95
CA ARG A 500 4.76 -8.86 7.12
C ARG A 500 5.36 -9.14 8.49
N LEU A 501 5.95 -8.13 9.10
CA LEU A 501 6.46 -8.24 10.46
C LEU A 501 5.34 -8.22 11.51
N ALA A 502 4.12 -7.81 11.13
CA ALA A 502 2.97 -7.89 12.01
C ALA A 502 2.60 -9.35 12.29
N TRP A 503 2.23 -9.63 13.53
CA TRP A 503 2.01 -10.97 14.06
C TRP A 503 0.90 -11.78 13.38
N SER A 504 -0.18 -11.10 12.98
CA SER A 504 -1.32 -11.73 12.31
C SER A 504 -0.90 -12.42 11.00
N ALA A 505 0.09 -11.87 10.30
CA ALA A 505 0.59 -12.43 9.05
C ALA A 505 1.41 -13.72 9.22
N ALA A 506 1.85 -14.03 10.44
CA ALA A 506 2.70 -15.17 10.71
C ALA A 506 1.97 -16.46 11.07
N TYR A 507 0.71 -16.34 11.51
CA TYR A 507 -0.13 -17.48 11.88
C TYR A 507 -1.10 -17.87 10.76
N ALA A 508 -1.25 -17.02 9.73
CA ALA A 508 -1.89 -17.41 8.49
C ALA A 508 -0.99 -18.44 7.79
N SER A 509 -1.45 -19.69 7.70
CA SER A 509 -0.66 -20.85 7.25
C SER A 509 0.04 -20.63 5.91
N ASP A 510 1.35 -20.96 5.87
CA ASP A 510 2.36 -20.78 4.83
C ASP A 510 2.12 -21.47 3.46
N ARG A 511 0.92 -21.36 2.88
CA ARG A 511 0.76 -21.55 1.43
C ARG A 511 0.13 -20.36 0.72
N PRO A 512 0.55 -19.11 0.99
CA PRO A 512 0.14 -18.02 0.13
C PRO A 512 0.67 -18.26 -1.28
N ALA A 513 -0.11 -17.88 -2.27
CA ALA A 513 0.36 -17.69 -3.62
C ALA A 513 1.41 -16.56 -3.62
N TRP A 514 2.68 -16.87 -3.36
CA TRP A 514 3.79 -15.91 -3.29
C TRP A 514 3.83 -14.95 -4.49
N TRP A 515 3.31 -15.39 -5.65
CA TRP A 515 3.19 -14.59 -6.86
C TRP A 515 2.13 -13.48 -6.75
N ILE A 516 1.01 -13.70 -6.06
CA ILE A 516 -0.02 -12.67 -5.77
C ILE A 516 0.59 -11.61 -4.88
N GLU A 517 1.25 -12.03 -3.81
CA GLU A 517 1.92 -11.12 -2.88
C GLU A 517 3.03 -10.31 -3.56
N LEU A 518 3.79 -10.94 -4.45
CA LEU A 518 4.81 -10.28 -5.27
C LEU A 518 4.16 -9.27 -6.22
N ALA A 519 3.07 -9.62 -6.90
CA ALA A 519 2.35 -8.72 -7.80
C ALA A 519 1.82 -7.49 -7.02
N TRP A 520 1.20 -7.71 -5.85
CA TRP A 520 0.76 -6.62 -4.98
C TRP A 520 1.92 -5.78 -4.46
N ALA A 521 3.05 -6.40 -4.12
CA ALA A 521 4.24 -5.67 -3.71
C ALA A 521 4.78 -4.78 -4.84
N VAL A 522 4.84 -5.29 -6.07
CA VAL A 522 5.26 -4.52 -7.25
C VAL A 522 4.30 -3.37 -7.52
N LEU A 523 2.99 -3.61 -7.49
CA LEU A 523 1.96 -2.58 -7.67
C LEU A 523 2.03 -1.52 -6.55
N GLY A 524 2.21 -1.95 -5.31
CA GLY A 524 2.35 -1.07 -4.15
C GLY A 524 3.59 -0.19 -4.24
N ILE A 525 4.72 -0.74 -4.66
CA ILE A 525 5.96 0.02 -4.89
C ILE A 525 5.78 1.02 -6.04
N ALA A 526 5.14 0.60 -7.14
CA ALA A 526 4.84 1.49 -8.27
C ALA A 526 3.93 2.65 -7.85
N ALA A 527 2.87 2.37 -7.08
CA ALA A 527 1.99 3.38 -6.49
C ALA A 527 2.77 4.34 -5.58
N GLY A 528 3.65 3.82 -4.73
CA GLY A 528 4.57 4.62 -3.91
C GLY A 528 5.46 5.55 -4.75
N VAL A 529 6.08 5.05 -5.82
CA VAL A 529 6.90 5.85 -6.74
C VAL A 529 6.09 6.99 -7.35
N LEU A 530 4.88 6.70 -7.82
CA LEU A 530 3.98 7.69 -8.42
C LEU A 530 3.58 8.76 -7.40
N LEU A 531 3.20 8.35 -6.18
CA LEU A 531 2.87 9.25 -5.08
C LEU A 531 4.05 10.17 -4.73
N GLY A 532 5.25 9.62 -4.56
CA GLY A 532 6.44 10.40 -4.24
C GLY A 532 6.78 11.42 -5.34
N ARG A 533 6.67 11.03 -6.61
CA ARG A 533 6.83 11.94 -7.76
C ARG A 533 5.75 13.02 -7.78
N TRP A 534 4.50 12.64 -7.52
CA TRP A 534 3.37 13.56 -7.47
C TRP A 534 3.57 14.64 -6.40
N VAL A 535 3.96 14.27 -5.19
CA VAL A 535 4.26 15.22 -4.10
C VAL A 535 5.42 16.15 -4.49
N ALA A 536 6.52 15.59 -5.03
CA ALA A 536 7.70 16.37 -5.41
C ALA A 536 7.41 17.36 -6.55
N LEU A 537 6.66 16.95 -7.56
CA LEU A 537 6.25 17.83 -8.67
C LEU A 537 5.24 18.90 -8.21
N GLY A 538 4.27 18.51 -7.37
CA GLY A 538 3.30 19.40 -6.77
C GLY A 538 3.97 20.51 -5.94
N ALA A 539 4.96 20.14 -5.13
CA ALA A 539 5.76 21.09 -4.34
C ALA A 539 6.48 22.11 -5.25
N ARG A 540 7.16 21.65 -6.30
CA ARG A 540 7.86 22.54 -7.25
C ARG A 540 6.89 23.48 -7.97
N ALA A 541 5.73 22.97 -8.41
CA ALA A 541 4.74 23.75 -9.13
C ALA A 541 4.14 24.87 -8.27
N HIS A 542 3.78 24.56 -7.02
CA HIS A 542 3.24 25.56 -6.08
C HIS A 542 4.30 26.56 -5.66
N LEU A 543 5.49 26.08 -5.24
CA LEU A 543 6.56 26.96 -4.81
C LEU A 543 7.01 27.91 -5.93
N ARG A 544 7.00 27.51 -7.21
CA ARG A 544 7.31 28.45 -8.31
C ARG A 544 6.36 29.65 -8.38
N ARG A 545 5.11 29.51 -7.93
CA ARG A 545 4.06 30.53 -8.03
C ARG A 545 3.95 31.42 -6.79
N ILE A 546 4.34 30.90 -5.63
CA ILE A 546 4.25 31.64 -4.37
C ILE A 546 5.47 32.55 -4.24
N PRO A 547 5.32 33.86 -3.96
CA PRO A 547 6.46 34.73 -3.67
C PRO A 547 7.35 34.16 -2.56
N VAL A 548 8.67 34.28 -2.70
CA VAL A 548 9.65 33.75 -1.72
C VAL A 548 9.40 34.28 -0.30
N THR A 549 8.92 35.52 -0.19
CA THR A 549 8.66 36.21 1.07
C THR A 549 7.33 35.82 1.72
N ASP A 550 6.43 35.12 1.01
CA ASP A 550 5.09 34.81 1.50
C ASP A 550 5.06 33.46 2.25
N ALA A 551 5.47 33.51 3.51
CA ALA A 551 5.46 32.36 4.41
C ALA A 551 4.03 31.83 4.67
N GLY A 552 3.02 32.72 4.68
CA GLY A 552 1.62 32.36 4.92
C GLY A 552 1.04 31.49 3.81
N ARG A 553 1.16 31.94 2.55
CA ARG A 553 0.72 31.14 1.39
C ARG A 553 1.51 29.86 1.23
N THR A 554 2.81 29.86 1.56
CA THR A 554 3.63 28.64 1.55
C THR A 554 3.10 27.60 2.54
N ARG A 555 2.73 28.02 3.76
CA ARG A 555 2.14 27.12 4.77
C ARG A 555 0.77 26.60 4.36
N LEU A 556 -0.09 27.46 3.82
CA LEU A 556 -1.42 27.05 3.33
C LEU A 556 -1.32 26.05 2.17
N ALA A 557 -0.45 26.30 1.19
CA ALA A 557 -0.24 25.39 0.06
C ALA A 557 0.38 24.05 0.51
N TRP A 558 1.29 24.09 1.49
CA TRP A 558 1.81 22.87 2.10
C TRP A 558 0.72 22.10 2.87
N ALA A 559 -0.12 22.77 3.66
CA ALA A 559 -1.21 22.14 4.41
C ALA A 559 -2.25 21.48 3.48
N GLY A 560 -2.60 22.15 2.38
CA GLY A 560 -3.44 21.57 1.32
C GLY A 560 -2.81 20.32 0.69
N ALA A 561 -1.51 20.38 0.38
CA ALA A 561 -0.78 19.24 -0.15
C ALA A 561 -0.63 18.09 0.86
N ALA A 562 -0.43 18.39 2.15
CA ALA A 562 -0.37 17.40 3.22
C ALA A 562 -1.72 16.69 3.40
N THR A 563 -2.81 17.44 3.38
CA THR A 563 -4.18 16.89 3.45
C THR A 563 -4.46 15.98 2.25
N ALA A 564 -4.16 16.45 1.03
CA ALA A 564 -4.31 15.65 -0.18
C ALA A 564 -3.45 14.37 -0.15
N THR A 565 -2.20 14.48 0.29
CA THR A 565 -1.32 13.32 0.44
C THR A 565 -1.84 12.35 1.50
N ALA A 566 -2.42 12.84 2.59
CA ALA A 566 -3.00 12.00 3.64
C ALA A 566 -4.16 11.17 3.11
N LEU A 567 -5.06 11.76 2.31
CA LEU A 567 -6.16 11.05 1.68
C LEU A 567 -5.67 9.99 0.67
N LEU A 568 -4.67 10.33 -0.15
CA LEU A 568 -4.07 9.40 -1.10
C LEU A 568 -3.39 8.21 -0.40
N ILE A 569 -2.63 8.47 0.66
CA ILE A 569 -2.00 7.41 1.45
C ILE A 569 -3.06 6.60 2.20
N ALA A 570 -4.10 7.24 2.71
CA ALA A 570 -5.18 6.57 3.40
C ALA A 570 -5.89 5.55 2.51
N ALA A 571 -6.26 5.95 1.30
CA ALA A 571 -6.83 5.03 0.33
C ALA A 571 -5.84 3.94 -0.09
N PHE A 572 -4.56 4.26 -0.26
CA PHE A 572 -3.54 3.27 -0.57
C PHE A 572 -3.41 2.21 0.53
N VAL A 573 -3.32 2.63 1.80
CA VAL A 573 -3.25 1.73 2.96
C VAL A 573 -4.54 0.94 3.11
N ALA A 574 -5.70 1.58 3.01
CA ALA A 574 -7.00 0.92 3.06
C ALA A 574 -7.14 -0.13 1.96
N SER A 575 -6.70 0.18 0.74
CA SER A 575 -6.72 -0.78 -0.37
C SER A 575 -5.85 -1.99 -0.05
N ILE A 576 -4.65 -1.79 0.48
CA ILE A 576 -3.79 -2.91 0.91
C ILE A 576 -4.47 -3.75 1.98
N LEU A 577 -5.09 -3.14 2.99
CA LEU A 577 -5.77 -3.86 4.07
C LEU A 577 -7.00 -4.63 3.58
N ILE A 578 -7.80 -4.02 2.70
CA ILE A 578 -8.96 -4.67 2.09
C ILE A 578 -8.51 -5.87 1.26
N LEU A 579 -7.53 -5.67 0.38
CA LEU A 579 -6.96 -6.74 -0.43
C LEU A 579 -6.34 -7.85 0.42
N ASP A 580 -5.70 -7.49 1.53
CA ASP A 580 -5.13 -8.45 2.48
C ASP A 580 -6.23 -9.29 3.14
N SER A 581 -7.27 -8.64 3.67
CA SER A 581 -8.43 -9.34 4.26
C SER A 581 -9.09 -10.28 3.25
N TRP A 582 -9.19 -9.85 2.00
CA TRP A 582 -9.72 -10.69 0.94
C TRP A 582 -8.76 -11.83 0.59
N SER A 583 -7.46 -11.59 0.48
CA SER A 583 -6.51 -12.69 0.21
C SER A 583 -6.48 -13.73 1.34
N ALA A 584 -6.57 -13.28 2.59
CA ALA A 584 -6.55 -14.13 3.77
C ALA A 584 -7.82 -14.99 3.90
N ASP A 585 -8.99 -14.44 3.60
CA ASP A 585 -10.27 -15.17 3.69
C ASP A 585 -10.66 -15.91 2.39
N SER A 586 -10.14 -15.48 1.22
CA SER A 586 -10.68 -15.88 -0.09
C SER A 586 -9.76 -16.73 -0.97
N GLU A 587 -8.43 -16.78 -0.73
CA GLU A 587 -7.54 -17.52 -1.65
C GLU A 587 -7.81 -19.03 -1.64
N VAL A 588 -8.35 -19.55 -0.54
CA VAL A 588 -8.78 -20.94 -0.44
C VAL A 588 -10.29 -21.10 -0.60
N SER A 589 -11.11 -20.11 -0.25
CA SER A 589 -12.56 -20.25 -0.35
C SER A 589 -13.09 -19.79 -1.70
N MET A 590 -12.75 -18.60 -2.20
CA MET A 590 -13.38 -18.04 -3.41
C MET A 590 -12.73 -18.52 -4.69
N LEU A 591 -11.39 -18.61 -4.74
CA LEU A 591 -10.72 -19.24 -5.88
C LEU A 591 -11.09 -20.72 -5.98
N ARG A 592 -11.19 -21.45 -4.85
CA ARG A 592 -11.72 -22.83 -4.90
C ARG A 592 -13.22 -22.87 -5.15
N VAL A 593 -14.03 -21.91 -4.71
CA VAL A 593 -15.47 -21.87 -5.02
C VAL A 593 -15.70 -21.57 -6.49
N LEU A 594 -14.95 -20.65 -7.09
CA LEU A 594 -14.99 -20.34 -8.52
C LEU A 594 -14.36 -21.47 -9.35
N ALA A 595 -13.22 -22.01 -8.92
CA ALA A 595 -12.59 -23.14 -9.59
C ALA A 595 -13.42 -24.42 -9.43
N ALA A 596 -14.08 -24.65 -8.28
CA ALA A 596 -15.06 -25.73 -8.10
C ALA A 596 -16.33 -25.49 -8.92
N ARG A 597 -16.76 -24.23 -9.10
CA ARG A 597 -17.84 -23.89 -10.03
C ARG A 597 -17.47 -24.19 -11.48
N GLU A 598 -16.19 -24.05 -11.83
CA GLU A 598 -15.61 -24.47 -13.10
C GLU A 598 -15.22 -25.95 -13.13
N GLY A 599 -15.42 -26.69 -12.04
CA GLY A 599 -15.11 -28.11 -11.89
C GLY A 599 -13.65 -28.43 -11.54
N HIS A 600 -12.72 -27.48 -11.60
CA HIS A 600 -11.29 -27.73 -11.36
C HIS A 600 -10.77 -27.07 -10.07
N PRO A 601 -11.16 -27.51 -8.86
CA PRO A 601 -10.78 -26.86 -7.59
C PRO A 601 -9.26 -26.74 -7.36
N GLU A 602 -8.46 -27.55 -8.06
CA GLU A 602 -7.00 -27.56 -7.98
C GLU A 602 -6.31 -26.79 -9.13
N HIS A 603 -7.06 -26.28 -10.13
CA HIS A 603 -6.48 -25.57 -11.28
C HIS A 603 -7.13 -24.20 -11.48
N VAL A 604 -6.32 -23.16 -11.43
CA VAL A 604 -6.74 -21.80 -11.77
C VAL A 604 -6.70 -21.65 -13.30
N THR A 605 -7.86 -21.57 -13.94
CA THR A 605 -7.96 -21.31 -15.38
C THR A 605 -7.89 -19.80 -15.66
N VAL A 606 -7.68 -19.43 -16.93
CA VAL A 606 -7.75 -18.02 -17.36
C VAL A 606 -9.15 -17.44 -17.11
N LEU A 607 -10.19 -18.27 -17.21
CA LEU A 607 -11.58 -17.88 -16.93
C LEU A 607 -11.76 -17.62 -15.43
N THR A 608 -11.23 -18.49 -14.57
CA THR A 608 -11.30 -18.30 -13.11
C THR A 608 -10.56 -17.04 -12.70
N LEU A 609 -9.41 -16.77 -13.32
CA LEU A 609 -8.66 -15.53 -13.10
C LEU A 609 -9.44 -14.31 -13.59
N GLY A 610 -10.13 -14.42 -14.72
CA GLY A 610 -10.99 -13.39 -15.30
C GLY A 610 -12.22 -13.08 -14.44
N ASP A 611 -12.91 -14.10 -13.93
CA ASP A 611 -14.05 -13.97 -13.03
C ASP A 611 -13.64 -13.45 -11.66
N THR A 612 -12.51 -13.93 -11.15
CA THR A 612 -11.92 -13.43 -9.90
C THR A 612 -11.54 -11.95 -10.05
N LEU A 613 -10.89 -11.57 -11.16
CA LEU A 613 -10.58 -10.18 -11.46
C LEU A 613 -11.85 -9.34 -11.64
N GLY A 614 -12.86 -9.86 -12.34
CA GLY A 614 -14.16 -9.23 -12.53
C GLY A 614 -14.90 -8.99 -11.21
N TRP A 615 -14.82 -9.96 -10.30
CA TRP A 615 -15.32 -9.84 -8.93
C TRP A 615 -14.57 -8.77 -8.15
N TYR A 616 -13.23 -8.80 -8.12
CA TYR A 616 -12.43 -7.77 -7.47
C TYR A 616 -12.70 -6.37 -8.04
N VAL A 617 -12.88 -6.24 -9.36
CA VAL A 617 -13.24 -4.97 -10.01
C VAL A 617 -14.64 -4.53 -9.59
N ARG A 618 -15.62 -5.45 -9.53
CA ARG A 618 -16.99 -5.14 -9.11
C ARG A 618 -17.04 -4.68 -7.65
N VAL A 619 -16.32 -5.37 -6.76
CA VAL A 619 -16.25 -5.01 -5.34
C VAL A 619 -15.50 -3.69 -5.16
N LEU A 620 -14.39 -3.47 -5.88
CA LEU A 620 -13.71 -2.18 -5.91
C LEU A 620 -14.61 -1.07 -6.44
N ALA A 621 -15.47 -1.35 -7.43
CA ALA A 621 -16.43 -0.39 -7.98
C ALA A 621 -17.57 -0.08 -6.98
N ASP A 622 -18.05 -1.08 -6.24
CA ASP A 622 -19.07 -0.89 -5.19
C ASP A 622 -18.51 -0.09 -4.00
N HIS A 623 -17.21 -0.16 -3.74
CA HIS A 623 -16.53 0.63 -2.70
C HIS A 623 -15.79 1.88 -3.22
N ALA A 624 -15.73 2.05 -4.54
CA ALA A 624 -15.13 3.21 -5.21
C ALA A 624 -15.61 4.57 -4.70
N PRO A 625 -16.90 4.85 -4.41
CA PRO A 625 -17.35 6.18 -3.95
C PRO A 625 -16.58 6.66 -2.72
N TYR A 626 -16.32 5.73 -1.81
CA TYR A 626 -15.67 5.98 -0.54
C TYR A 626 -14.14 5.93 -0.66
N LEU A 627 -13.64 4.98 -1.45
CA LEU A 627 -12.19 4.75 -1.61
C LEU A 627 -11.52 5.66 -2.63
N LEU A 628 -12.25 6.25 -3.59
CA LEU A 628 -11.65 6.97 -4.71
C LEU A 628 -12.04 8.45 -4.77
N ALA A 629 -13.20 8.89 -4.27
CA ALA A 629 -13.61 10.30 -4.42
C ALA A 629 -12.68 11.30 -3.75
N LEU A 630 -12.40 11.07 -2.47
CA LEU A 630 -11.51 11.94 -1.70
C LEU A 630 -10.05 11.87 -2.23
N PRO A 631 -9.49 10.69 -2.54
CA PRO A 631 -8.18 10.59 -3.20
C PRO A 631 -8.12 11.23 -4.58
N LEU A 632 -9.16 11.13 -5.39
CA LEU A 632 -9.21 11.72 -6.72
C LEU A 632 -9.24 13.24 -6.63
N ALA A 633 -10.10 13.80 -5.76
CA ALA A 633 -10.09 15.22 -5.45
C ALA A 633 -8.73 15.69 -4.91
N ALA A 634 -8.11 14.89 -4.02
CA ALA A 634 -6.77 15.13 -3.53
C ALA A 634 -5.70 15.09 -4.64
N ALA A 635 -5.77 14.12 -5.56
CA ALA A 635 -4.85 13.97 -6.67
C ALA A 635 -4.85 15.16 -7.63
N LEU A 636 -5.97 15.89 -7.69
CA LEU A 636 -6.14 17.12 -8.46
C LEU A 636 -5.50 18.35 -7.79
N HIS A 637 -4.99 18.26 -6.56
CA HIS A 637 -4.37 19.41 -5.88
C HIS A 637 -3.28 20.14 -6.70
N PRO A 638 -2.35 19.48 -7.43
CA PRO A 638 -1.37 20.16 -8.28
C PRO A 638 -1.98 20.92 -9.47
N VAL A 639 -3.18 20.52 -9.91
CA VAL A 639 -3.91 21.17 -11.02
C VAL A 639 -4.37 22.56 -10.60
N LEU A 640 -4.87 22.70 -9.37
CA LEU A 640 -5.35 23.96 -8.82
C LEU A 640 -4.30 25.08 -8.83
N ALA A 641 -3.02 24.73 -8.88
CA ALA A 641 -1.97 25.70 -9.01
C ALA A 641 -2.04 26.45 -10.37
N ASP A 642 -2.49 25.80 -11.46
CA ASP A 642 -2.55 26.36 -12.82
C ASP A 642 -3.97 26.80 -13.18
N ARG A 643 -4.34 28.02 -12.79
CA ARG A 643 -5.68 28.56 -13.02
C ARG A 643 -6.11 28.54 -14.49
N HIS A 644 -5.18 28.74 -15.42
CA HIS A 644 -5.51 28.80 -16.85
C HIS A 644 -5.80 27.41 -17.43
N ALA A 645 -4.93 26.45 -17.15
CA ALA A 645 -5.13 25.07 -17.59
C ALA A 645 -6.34 24.42 -16.88
N THR A 646 -6.55 24.74 -15.59
CA THR A 646 -7.74 24.32 -14.82
C THR A 646 -9.03 24.84 -15.45
N ARG A 647 -9.11 26.13 -15.80
CA ARG A 647 -10.31 26.70 -16.46
C ARG A 647 -10.60 26.03 -17.80
N ARG A 648 -9.58 25.68 -18.59
CA ARG A 648 -9.76 24.96 -19.86
C ARG A 648 -10.26 23.53 -19.64
N ALA A 649 -9.73 22.82 -18.65
CA ALA A 649 -10.18 21.48 -18.27
C ALA A 649 -11.63 21.48 -17.82
N LEU A 650 -12.02 22.41 -16.93
CA LEU A 650 -13.40 22.58 -16.49
C LEU A 650 -14.35 22.88 -17.65
N ARG A 651 -13.96 23.78 -18.58
CA ARG A 651 -14.78 24.07 -19.78
C ARG A 651 -14.96 22.84 -20.65
N LEU A 652 -13.89 22.07 -20.88
CA LEU A 652 -13.96 20.85 -21.67
C LEU A 652 -14.91 19.82 -21.01
N GLY A 653 -14.76 19.60 -19.71
CA GLY A 653 -15.61 18.69 -18.97
C GLY A 653 -17.07 19.12 -18.90
N ILE A 654 -17.36 20.41 -18.72
CA ILE A 654 -18.72 20.96 -18.75
C ILE A 654 -19.36 20.73 -20.12
N VAL A 655 -18.68 21.10 -21.21
CA VAL A 655 -19.23 20.94 -22.57
C VAL A 655 -19.54 19.47 -22.86
N SER A 656 -18.62 18.56 -22.55
CA SER A 656 -18.82 17.14 -22.81
C SER A 656 -19.83 16.49 -21.87
N GLY A 657 -19.89 16.91 -20.61
CA GLY A 657 -20.91 16.45 -19.67
C GLY A 657 -22.32 16.85 -20.11
N VAL A 658 -22.51 18.09 -20.59
CA VAL A 658 -23.79 18.55 -21.15
C VAL A 658 -24.16 17.77 -22.42
N VAL A 659 -23.22 17.61 -23.35
CA VAL A 659 -23.48 16.83 -24.58
C VAL A 659 -23.85 15.38 -24.26
N GLY A 660 -23.12 14.74 -23.34
CA GLY A 660 -23.42 13.38 -22.91
C GLY A 660 -24.76 13.28 -22.18
N ALA A 661 -25.09 14.26 -21.32
CA ALA A 661 -26.36 14.32 -20.60
C ALA A 661 -27.57 14.43 -21.53
N VAL A 662 -27.42 15.12 -22.67
CA VAL A 662 -28.46 15.21 -23.71
C VAL A 662 -28.55 13.92 -24.54
N ALA A 663 -27.43 13.23 -24.77
CA ALA A 663 -27.39 12.01 -25.59
C ALA A 663 -27.81 10.73 -24.82
N LEU A 664 -27.55 10.65 -23.51
CA LEU A 664 -27.82 9.45 -22.69
C LEU A 664 -29.29 9.00 -22.72
N PRO A 665 -30.30 9.89 -22.68
CA PRO A 665 -31.70 9.50 -22.80
C PRO A 665 -32.02 8.77 -24.11
N LEU A 666 -31.34 9.11 -25.23
CA LEU A 666 -31.55 8.43 -26.51
C LEU A 666 -31.07 6.97 -26.47
N VAL A 667 -29.98 6.70 -25.73
CA VAL A 667 -29.48 5.33 -25.52
C VAL A 667 -30.45 4.53 -24.67
N VAL A 668 -30.99 5.14 -23.62
CA VAL A 668 -31.98 4.51 -22.73
C VAL A 668 -33.26 4.16 -23.49
N VAL A 669 -33.73 5.07 -24.35
CA VAL A 669 -34.87 4.81 -25.24
C VAL A 669 -34.54 3.66 -26.20
N GLY A 670 -33.35 3.63 -26.80
CA GLY A 670 -32.90 2.52 -27.66
C GLY A 670 -32.86 1.17 -26.94
N ILE A 671 -32.36 1.13 -25.70
CA ILE A 671 -32.38 -0.07 -24.84
C ILE A 671 -33.81 -0.47 -24.50
N ALA A 672 -34.69 0.48 -24.18
CA ALA A 672 -36.09 0.21 -23.90
C ALA A 672 -36.84 -0.34 -25.12
N VAL A 673 -36.47 0.08 -26.33
CA VAL A 673 -36.99 -0.48 -27.59
C VAL A 673 -36.46 -1.89 -27.81
N ALA A 674 -35.16 -2.14 -27.60
CA ALA A 674 -34.57 -3.48 -27.69
C ALA A 674 -35.14 -4.44 -26.64
N ALA A 675 -35.46 -3.93 -25.44
CA ALA A 675 -36.06 -4.68 -24.35
C ALA A 675 -37.48 -5.21 -24.64
N ARG A 676 -38.15 -4.63 -25.65
CA ARG A 676 -39.46 -5.10 -26.11
C ARG A 676 -39.36 -6.30 -27.05
N ASP A 677 -38.15 -6.72 -27.43
CA ASP A 677 -37.95 -7.94 -28.19
C ASP A 677 -38.20 -9.17 -27.28
N PRO A 678 -39.24 -9.98 -27.53
CA PRO A 678 -39.58 -11.14 -26.71
C PRO A 678 -38.49 -12.23 -26.71
N GLY A 679 -37.49 -12.15 -27.61
CA GLY A 679 -36.36 -13.08 -27.65
C GLY A 679 -35.29 -12.85 -26.58
N LEU A 680 -35.29 -11.72 -25.87
CA LEU A 680 -34.28 -11.40 -24.85
C LEU A 680 -34.76 -11.79 -23.45
N GLY A 681 -34.19 -12.86 -22.89
CA GLY A 681 -34.51 -13.31 -21.53
C GLY A 681 -34.21 -12.25 -20.44
N PRO A 682 -34.88 -12.30 -19.28
CA PRO A 682 -34.75 -11.28 -18.21
C PRO A 682 -33.31 -11.08 -17.70
N ALA A 683 -32.52 -12.15 -17.68
CA ALA A 683 -31.10 -12.09 -17.30
C ALA A 683 -30.23 -11.41 -18.36
N ALA A 684 -30.50 -11.67 -19.65
CA ALA A 684 -29.84 -10.97 -20.75
C ALA A 684 -30.22 -9.49 -20.75
N LEU A 685 -31.49 -9.16 -20.48
CA LEU A 685 -31.96 -7.79 -20.36
C LEU A 685 -31.32 -7.06 -19.16
N ARG A 686 -31.23 -7.70 -17.99
CA ARG A 686 -30.59 -7.12 -16.80
C ARG A 686 -29.08 -6.90 -17.02
N SER A 687 -28.39 -7.86 -17.65
CA SER A 687 -26.99 -7.72 -18.07
C SER A 687 -26.80 -6.63 -19.14
N LEU A 688 -27.74 -6.51 -20.10
CA LEU A 688 -27.75 -5.48 -21.12
C LEU A 688 -27.92 -4.10 -20.47
N VAL A 689 -28.85 -3.94 -19.53
CA VAL A 689 -29.11 -2.69 -18.81
C VAL A 689 -27.95 -2.30 -17.91
N ASP A 690 -27.43 -3.21 -17.09
CA ASP A 690 -26.31 -2.96 -16.18
C ASP A 690 -25.01 -2.68 -16.95
N GLY A 691 -24.79 -3.36 -18.09
CA GLY A 691 -23.62 -3.17 -18.96
C GLY A 691 -23.70 -1.93 -19.86
N HIS A 692 -24.87 -1.62 -20.43
CA HIS A 692 -25.02 -0.57 -21.46
C HIS A 692 -25.42 0.80 -20.90
N THR A 693 -25.83 0.93 -19.63
CA THR A 693 -26.03 2.24 -19.00
C THR A 693 -24.71 2.86 -18.51
N LEU A 694 -23.73 2.04 -18.13
CA LEU A 694 -22.41 2.48 -17.65
C LEU A 694 -21.39 2.71 -18.79
N LEU A 695 -21.54 2.00 -19.91
CA LEU A 695 -20.66 2.11 -21.08
C LEU A 695 -20.65 3.52 -21.72
N PRO A 696 -21.78 4.20 -21.96
CA PRO A 696 -21.81 5.53 -22.58
C PRO A 696 -21.15 6.59 -21.71
N VAL A 697 -21.34 6.53 -20.39
CA VAL A 697 -20.66 7.40 -19.42
C VAL A 697 -19.15 7.21 -19.51
N THR A 698 -18.70 5.96 -19.52
CA THR A 698 -17.28 5.60 -19.67
C THR A 698 -16.71 6.09 -21.01
N LEU A 699 -17.46 5.98 -22.09
CA LEU A 699 -17.05 6.46 -23.42
C LEU A 699 -16.97 7.99 -23.49
N VAL A 700 -17.94 8.72 -22.95
CA VAL A 700 -17.92 10.19 -22.91
C VAL A 700 -16.69 10.67 -22.13
N GLU A 701 -16.46 10.13 -20.94
CA GLU A 701 -15.33 10.50 -20.10
C GLU A 701 -13.98 10.10 -20.69
N MET A 702 -13.91 8.93 -21.33
CA MET A 702 -12.72 8.49 -22.07
C MET A 702 -12.43 9.44 -23.25
N THR A 703 -13.45 9.86 -23.98
CA THR A 703 -13.31 10.82 -25.08
C THR A 703 -12.79 12.17 -24.58
N VAL A 704 -13.31 12.65 -23.44
CA VAL A 704 -12.84 13.87 -22.77
C VAL A 704 -11.39 13.74 -22.32
N ALA A 705 -11.05 12.62 -21.67
CA ALA A 705 -9.71 12.37 -21.17
C ALA A 705 -8.70 12.29 -22.33
N VAL A 706 -9.04 11.58 -23.40
CA VAL A 706 -8.22 11.49 -24.62
C VAL A 706 -8.08 12.85 -25.28
N ALA A 707 -9.17 13.61 -25.45
CA ALA A 707 -9.13 14.96 -26.03
C ALA A 707 -8.24 15.91 -25.20
N ALA A 708 -8.32 15.82 -23.88
CA ALA A 708 -7.49 16.58 -22.97
C ALA A 708 -6.00 16.21 -23.08
N VAL A 709 -5.67 14.91 -23.07
CA VAL A 709 -4.28 14.43 -23.16
C VAL A 709 -3.68 14.67 -24.56
N ALA A 710 -4.46 14.44 -25.62
CA ALA A 710 -4.02 14.63 -27.00
C ALA A 710 -3.76 16.11 -27.33
N ASN A 711 -4.51 17.01 -26.71
CA ASN A 711 -4.22 18.43 -26.74
C ASN A 711 -3.01 18.69 -25.83
N ARG A 712 -1.79 18.64 -26.41
CA ARG A 712 -0.45 18.71 -25.78
C ARG A 712 -0.20 19.79 -24.71
N ARG A 713 -1.20 20.60 -24.37
CA ARG A 713 -1.18 21.68 -23.39
C ARG A 713 -1.81 21.31 -22.04
N LEU A 714 -2.51 20.17 -21.91
CA LEU A 714 -3.11 19.73 -20.65
C LEU A 714 -2.37 18.50 -20.11
N SER A 715 -2.14 18.45 -18.80
CA SER A 715 -1.55 17.27 -18.16
C SER A 715 -2.62 16.21 -17.89
N VAL A 716 -2.20 14.96 -17.63
CA VAL A 716 -3.11 13.85 -17.27
C VAL A 716 -4.06 14.24 -16.11
N TRP A 717 -3.59 15.05 -15.15
CA TRP A 717 -4.42 15.53 -14.06
C TRP A 717 -5.52 16.51 -14.50
N HIS A 718 -5.26 17.32 -15.53
CA HIS A 718 -6.29 18.17 -16.12
C HIS A 718 -7.31 17.35 -16.91
N ALA A 719 -6.87 16.25 -17.54
CA ALA A 719 -7.76 15.29 -18.18
C ALA A 719 -8.67 14.60 -17.15
N LEU A 720 -8.14 14.25 -15.98
CA LEU A 720 -8.93 13.69 -14.86
C LEU A 720 -9.95 14.69 -14.33
N LEU A 721 -9.56 15.95 -14.18
CA LEU A 721 -10.49 17.01 -13.79
C LEU A 721 -11.61 17.16 -14.82
N ALA A 722 -11.28 17.19 -16.11
CA ALA A 722 -12.25 17.32 -17.19
C ALA A 722 -13.22 16.12 -17.22
N ALA A 723 -12.70 14.89 -17.15
CA ALA A 723 -13.51 13.66 -17.11
C ALA A 723 -14.41 13.62 -15.87
N GLY A 724 -13.87 13.91 -14.68
CA GLY A 724 -14.67 13.96 -13.44
C GLY A 724 -15.75 15.03 -13.46
N THR A 725 -15.50 16.21 -14.06
CA THR A 725 -16.56 17.21 -14.26
C THR A 725 -17.63 16.79 -15.26
N ALA A 726 -17.27 16.01 -16.29
CA ALA A 726 -18.26 15.45 -17.21
C ALA A 726 -19.12 14.40 -16.49
N GLY A 727 -18.50 13.50 -15.72
CA GLY A 727 -19.19 12.49 -14.91
C GLY A 727 -20.13 13.10 -13.88
N LEU A 728 -19.75 14.21 -13.24
CA LEU A 728 -20.61 14.93 -12.29
C LEU A 728 -21.90 15.45 -12.93
N LEU A 729 -21.85 15.88 -14.18
CA LEU A 729 -23.03 16.33 -14.91
C LEU A 729 -23.87 15.16 -15.45
N LEU A 730 -23.24 14.02 -15.72
CA LEU A 730 -23.90 12.80 -16.19
C LEU A 730 -24.62 12.02 -15.08
N ALA A 731 -24.08 12.04 -13.86
CA ALA A 731 -24.58 11.28 -12.71
C ALA A 731 -26.09 11.45 -12.45
N PRO A 732 -26.67 12.68 -12.37
CA PRO A 732 -28.12 12.82 -12.13
C PRO A 732 -28.98 12.26 -13.28
N VAL A 733 -28.51 12.36 -14.54
CA VAL A 733 -29.22 11.79 -15.70
C VAL A 733 -29.16 10.27 -15.68
N LEU A 734 -28.02 9.70 -15.26
CA LEU A 734 -27.85 8.25 -15.10
C LEU A 734 -28.78 7.71 -14.00
N VAL A 735 -28.87 8.39 -12.86
CA VAL A 735 -29.80 8.02 -11.77
C VAL A 735 -31.25 8.11 -12.23
N ALA A 736 -31.61 9.18 -12.95
CA ALA A 736 -32.96 9.33 -13.51
C ALA A 736 -33.28 8.23 -14.55
N ALA A 737 -32.33 7.89 -15.41
CA ALA A 737 -32.47 6.80 -16.38
C ALA A 737 -32.68 5.44 -15.70
N MET A 738 -31.86 5.12 -14.69
CA MET A 738 -31.97 3.88 -13.91
C MET A 738 -33.30 3.80 -13.16
N ALA A 739 -33.81 4.91 -12.65
CA ALA A 739 -35.12 4.97 -11.99
C ALA A 739 -36.29 4.82 -12.99
N ALA A 740 -36.14 5.29 -14.23
CA ALA A 740 -37.18 5.24 -15.26
C ALA A 740 -37.23 3.91 -16.03
N LEU A 741 -36.11 3.20 -16.16
CA LEU A 741 -35.98 1.95 -16.93
C LEU A 741 -36.98 0.85 -16.52
N PRO A 742 -37.19 0.55 -15.22
CA PRO A 742 -38.20 -0.42 -14.77
C PRO A 742 -39.64 -0.04 -15.17
N CYS A 743 -39.91 1.26 -15.30
CA CYS A 743 -41.22 1.81 -15.62
C CYS A 743 -41.52 1.74 -17.12
N LEU A 744 -40.48 1.71 -17.97
CA LEU A 744 -40.62 1.63 -19.43
C LEU A 744 -40.96 0.22 -19.93
N GLY A 745 -40.65 -0.82 -19.13
CA GLY A 745 -40.92 -2.22 -19.47
C GLY A 745 -42.32 -2.71 -19.08
N THR A 746 -43.00 -2.04 -18.16
CA THR A 746 -44.33 -2.44 -17.65
C THR A 746 -45.40 -1.44 -18.13
N ALA A 747 -45.73 -1.52 -19.41
CA ALA A 747 -46.85 -0.77 -19.95
C ALA A 747 -48.16 -1.28 -19.32
N THR A 748 -48.66 -0.61 -18.26
CA THR A 748 -50.11 -0.45 -17.91
C THR A 748 -50.41 0.15 -16.52
N GLY A 749 -49.44 0.37 -15.62
CA GLY A 749 -49.73 0.91 -14.27
C GLY A 749 -49.38 2.39 -14.08
N PRO A 750 -50.33 3.33 -13.89
CA PRO A 750 -50.06 4.77 -13.67
C PRO A 750 -49.39 5.14 -12.32
N GLY A 751 -48.71 4.20 -11.65
CA GLY A 751 -48.08 4.40 -10.34
C GLY A 751 -46.61 3.96 -10.25
N CYS A 752 -45.94 3.70 -11.37
CA CYS A 752 -44.58 3.17 -11.36
C CYS A 752 -43.53 4.29 -11.19
N VAL A 753 -43.41 4.85 -9.99
CA VAL A 753 -42.20 5.56 -9.56
C VAL A 753 -41.73 4.86 -8.30
N ARG A 754 -40.84 3.87 -8.45
CA ARG A 754 -40.11 3.36 -7.30
C ARG A 754 -38.95 4.30 -7.02
N PRO A 755 -38.77 4.79 -5.77
CA PRO A 755 -37.53 5.45 -5.43
C PRO A 755 -36.38 4.50 -5.78
N PRO A 756 -35.33 4.97 -6.49
CA PRO A 756 -34.20 4.13 -6.80
C PRO A 756 -33.65 3.55 -5.50
N GLU A 757 -33.43 2.23 -5.46
CA GLU A 757 -32.77 1.63 -4.32
C GLU A 757 -31.47 2.39 -4.07
N GLN A 758 -31.23 2.79 -2.82
CA GLN A 758 -30.09 3.62 -2.44
C GLN A 758 -28.76 3.04 -2.96
N VAL A 759 -28.67 1.71 -3.04
CA VAL A 759 -27.53 0.96 -3.59
C VAL A 759 -27.30 1.26 -5.08
N LEU A 760 -28.35 1.28 -5.91
CA LEU A 760 -28.26 1.54 -7.35
C LEU A 760 -27.87 2.99 -7.64
N ALA A 761 -28.42 3.95 -6.88
CA ALA A 761 -28.06 5.35 -7.00
C ALA A 761 -26.59 5.58 -6.60
N VAL A 762 -26.14 4.97 -5.50
CA VAL A 762 -24.74 5.02 -5.06
C VAL A 762 -23.84 4.41 -6.14
N ARG A 763 -24.15 3.22 -6.67
CA ARG A 763 -23.36 2.57 -7.73
C ARG A 763 -23.26 3.43 -9.00
N ALA A 764 -24.37 3.97 -9.47
CA ALA A 764 -24.41 4.83 -10.66
C ALA A 764 -23.56 6.11 -10.49
N ILE A 765 -23.72 6.80 -9.36
CA ILE A 765 -22.94 7.99 -9.01
C ILE A 765 -21.45 7.65 -8.89
N SER A 766 -21.12 6.51 -8.29
CA SER A 766 -19.74 6.05 -8.13
C SER A 766 -19.05 5.76 -9.45
N HIS A 767 -19.76 5.08 -10.35
CA HIS A 767 -19.21 4.74 -11.65
C HIS A 767 -18.90 6.00 -12.45
N ALA A 768 -19.86 6.94 -12.53
CA ALA A 768 -19.70 8.20 -13.25
C ALA A 768 -18.65 9.13 -12.63
N LEU A 769 -18.56 9.20 -11.29
CA LEU A 769 -17.63 10.14 -10.66
C LEU A 769 -16.20 9.61 -10.55
N LEU A 770 -15.99 8.29 -10.58
CA LEU A 770 -14.72 7.70 -10.13
C LEU A 770 -14.21 6.58 -11.00
N VAL A 771 -15.01 5.55 -11.26
CA VAL A 771 -14.55 4.40 -12.05
C VAL A 771 -14.28 4.86 -13.48
N ALA A 772 -15.28 5.45 -14.12
CA ALA A 772 -15.20 5.87 -15.50
C ALA A 772 -14.13 6.96 -15.74
N PRO A 773 -13.93 8.00 -14.89
CA PRO A 773 -12.89 9.00 -15.12
C PRO A 773 -11.47 8.46 -14.93
N VAL A 774 -11.28 7.56 -13.96
CA VAL A 774 -9.98 6.92 -13.71
C VAL A 774 -9.61 6.00 -14.86
N PHE A 775 -10.52 5.12 -15.29
CA PHE A 775 -10.28 4.25 -16.45
C PHE A 775 -10.08 5.05 -17.73
N ALA A 776 -10.90 6.07 -17.97
CA ALA A 776 -10.77 7.01 -19.08
C ALA A 776 -9.37 7.65 -19.16
N THR A 777 -8.88 8.15 -18.03
CA THR A 777 -7.56 8.80 -17.97
C THR A 777 -6.40 7.85 -18.06
N LEU A 778 -6.50 6.66 -17.45
CA LEU A 778 -5.50 5.60 -17.60
C LEU A 778 -5.41 5.14 -19.06
N ALA A 779 -6.55 4.89 -19.71
CA ALA A 779 -6.62 4.53 -21.11
C ALA A 779 -6.05 5.64 -22.01
N ALA A 780 -6.38 6.91 -21.74
CA ALA A 780 -5.82 8.05 -22.45
C ALA A 780 -4.30 8.18 -22.28
N ALA A 781 -3.80 8.00 -21.05
CA ALA A 781 -2.37 8.05 -20.74
C ALA A 781 -1.60 6.90 -21.40
N LEU A 782 -2.14 5.68 -21.34
CA LEU A 782 -1.59 4.50 -22.00
C LEU A 782 -1.56 4.69 -23.52
N GLY A 783 -2.67 5.14 -24.12
CA GLY A 783 -2.76 5.45 -25.54
C GLY A 783 -1.75 6.52 -25.97
N ALA A 784 -1.55 7.57 -25.16
CA ALA A 784 -0.54 8.59 -25.41
C ALA A 784 0.89 8.05 -25.29
N ALA A 785 1.17 7.16 -24.33
CA ALA A 785 2.48 6.52 -24.16
C ALA A 785 2.81 5.59 -25.33
N VAL A 786 1.86 4.75 -25.76
CA VAL A 786 1.98 3.88 -26.93
C VAL A 786 2.17 4.71 -28.19
N ALA A 787 1.38 5.76 -28.39
CA ALA A 787 1.55 6.68 -29.51
C ALA A 787 2.95 7.34 -29.50
N ALA A 788 3.45 7.76 -28.34
CA ALA A 788 4.79 8.33 -28.21
C ALA A 788 5.89 7.29 -28.56
N ALA A 789 5.78 6.06 -28.05
CA ALA A 789 6.71 4.97 -28.37
C ALA A 789 6.71 4.65 -29.87
N LEU A 790 5.53 4.55 -30.49
CA LEU A 790 5.40 4.35 -31.94
C LEU A 790 5.98 5.51 -32.74
N THR A 791 5.91 6.76 -32.26
CA THR A 791 6.55 7.89 -32.94
C THR A 791 8.07 7.92 -32.88
N VAL A 792 8.70 7.16 -31.97
CA VAL A 792 10.15 6.96 -31.93
C VAL A 792 10.59 5.90 -32.95
N VAL A 793 9.72 4.91 -33.19
CA VAL A 793 10.01 3.76 -34.07
C VAL A 793 9.69 4.06 -35.54
N VAL A 794 8.70 4.91 -35.84
CA VAL A 794 8.19 5.13 -37.21
C VAL A 794 8.73 6.42 -37.86
N ARG A 795 9.23 6.30 -39.10
CA ARG A 795 9.76 7.41 -39.93
C ARG A 795 8.74 8.57 -40.07
N PRO A 796 9.21 9.84 -40.17
CA PRO A 796 8.39 11.05 -40.01
C PRO A 796 7.25 11.25 -41.03
N ARG A 797 7.21 10.48 -42.13
CA ARG A 797 6.25 10.69 -43.23
C ARG A 797 4.84 10.15 -42.97
N HIS A 798 4.64 9.23 -42.01
CA HIS A 798 3.31 8.66 -41.69
C HIS A 798 2.74 9.06 -40.31
N ARG A 799 3.31 10.09 -39.69
CA ARG A 799 3.16 10.43 -38.26
C ARG A 799 1.76 10.89 -37.82
N ARG A 800 0.95 11.44 -38.73
CA ARG A 800 -0.39 11.99 -38.41
C ARG A 800 -1.53 10.98 -38.57
N TRP A 801 -1.36 9.98 -39.44
CA TRP A 801 -2.41 8.98 -39.71
C TRP A 801 -2.34 7.79 -38.74
N LEU A 802 -1.14 7.36 -38.36
CA LEU A 802 -0.94 6.24 -37.43
C LEU A 802 -1.35 6.54 -35.99
N THR A 803 -1.25 7.79 -35.54
CA THR A 803 -1.61 8.17 -34.15
C THR A 803 -3.12 8.19 -33.93
N SER A 804 -3.89 8.67 -34.91
CA SER A 804 -5.36 8.58 -34.89
C SER A 804 -5.84 7.15 -35.10
N GLY A 805 -5.22 6.40 -36.03
CA GLY A 805 -5.56 5.00 -36.31
C GLY A 805 -5.28 4.05 -35.15
N ALA A 806 -4.15 4.21 -34.45
CA ALA A 806 -3.79 3.35 -33.31
C ALA A 806 -4.71 3.57 -32.10
N ALA A 807 -5.13 4.82 -31.83
CA ALA A 807 -6.08 5.10 -30.75
C ALA A 807 -7.45 4.47 -31.04
N VAL A 808 -7.91 4.55 -32.29
CA VAL A 808 -9.17 3.93 -32.75
C VAL A 808 -9.07 2.39 -32.73
N LEU A 809 -7.93 1.81 -33.12
CA LEU A 809 -7.70 0.36 -33.08
C LEU A 809 -7.62 -0.19 -31.65
N VAL A 810 -7.01 0.54 -30.70
CA VAL A 810 -7.01 0.15 -29.28
C VAL A 810 -8.42 0.26 -28.69
N LEU A 811 -9.18 1.31 -29.06
CA LEU A 811 -10.59 1.48 -28.68
C LEU A 811 -11.46 0.35 -29.22
N LEU A 812 -11.35 0.04 -30.52
CA LEU A 812 -12.09 -1.05 -31.16
C LEU A 812 -11.62 -2.43 -30.68
N GLY A 813 -10.33 -2.60 -30.37
CA GLY A 813 -9.76 -3.82 -29.82
C GLY A 813 -10.20 -4.09 -28.38
N ALA A 814 -10.25 -3.06 -27.52
CA ALA A 814 -10.77 -3.19 -26.16
C ALA A 814 -12.29 -3.45 -26.15
N SER A 815 -13.04 -2.74 -26.99
CA SER A 815 -14.48 -2.96 -27.18
C SER A 815 -14.76 -4.35 -27.76
N GLY A 816 -13.93 -4.78 -28.72
CA GLY A 816 -14.00 -6.07 -29.38
C GLY A 816 -13.60 -7.23 -28.48
N ALA A 817 -12.60 -7.07 -27.59
CA ALA A 817 -12.20 -8.08 -26.62
C ALA A 817 -13.27 -8.29 -25.53
N VAL A 818 -13.90 -7.20 -25.05
CA VAL A 818 -15.05 -7.29 -24.14
C VAL A 818 -16.26 -7.92 -24.82
N ALA A 819 -16.56 -7.54 -26.07
CA ALA A 819 -17.63 -8.13 -26.86
C ALA A 819 -17.35 -9.59 -27.29
N ALA A 820 -16.09 -9.99 -27.45
CA ALA A 820 -15.67 -11.34 -27.78
C ALA A 820 -15.69 -12.26 -26.54
N ALA A 821 -15.24 -11.76 -25.39
CA ALA A 821 -15.35 -12.47 -24.11
C ALA A 821 -16.81 -12.70 -23.69
N HIS A 822 -17.73 -11.81 -24.09
CA HIS A 822 -19.17 -12.04 -23.95
C HIS A 822 -19.79 -12.91 -25.05
N ARG A 823 -19.24 -12.93 -26.27
CA ARG A 823 -19.74 -13.79 -27.36
C ARG A 823 -19.33 -15.25 -27.24
N THR A 824 -18.25 -15.58 -26.53
CA THR A 824 -17.89 -16.98 -26.22
C THR A 824 -18.83 -17.61 -25.19
N SER A 825 -19.63 -16.80 -24.49
CA SER A 825 -20.82 -17.24 -23.78
C SER A 825 -22.06 -16.92 -24.62
N GLY A 826 -22.10 -17.39 -25.86
CA GLY A 826 -23.37 -17.46 -26.57
C GLY A 826 -24.36 -18.16 -25.64
N PRO A 827 -25.59 -17.64 -25.45
CA PRO A 827 -26.57 -18.37 -24.69
C PRO A 827 -26.69 -19.72 -25.39
N ALA A 828 -26.19 -20.79 -24.75
CA ALA A 828 -26.72 -22.10 -25.02
C ALA A 828 -28.23 -21.88 -24.88
N ALA A 829 -28.93 -21.97 -26.00
CA ALA A 829 -30.37 -21.84 -26.00
C ALA A 829 -30.84 -22.70 -24.83
N VAL A 830 -31.66 -22.14 -23.94
CA VAL A 830 -32.25 -22.85 -22.80
C VAL A 830 -33.24 -23.85 -23.41
N THR A 831 -32.72 -24.88 -24.06
CA THR A 831 -33.44 -25.92 -24.76
C THR A 831 -33.51 -27.10 -23.82
N GLY A 832 -34.71 -27.32 -23.27
CA GLY A 832 -35.05 -28.54 -22.55
C GLY A 832 -34.48 -28.60 -21.14
N HIS A 833 -35.03 -27.81 -20.22
CA HIS A 833 -35.00 -28.15 -18.80
C HIS A 833 -36.43 -28.49 -18.40
N ASP A 834 -36.66 -29.74 -17.99
CA ASP A 834 -37.92 -30.10 -17.35
C ASP A 834 -37.88 -29.61 -15.90
N GLY A 835 -38.82 -28.74 -15.55
CA GLY A 835 -38.92 -28.15 -14.21
C GLY A 835 -39.07 -29.18 -13.10
N CYS A 836 -39.45 -30.43 -13.41
CA CYS A 836 -39.42 -31.48 -12.42
C CYS A 836 -38.01 -31.75 -11.90
N LEU A 837 -36.99 -31.87 -12.76
CA LEU A 837 -35.64 -32.22 -12.32
C LEU A 837 -35.08 -31.18 -11.34
N VAL A 838 -35.44 -29.90 -11.49
CA VAL A 838 -34.95 -28.81 -10.63
C VAL A 838 -35.35 -29.01 -9.17
N GLY A 839 -34.35 -29.09 -8.30
CA GLY A 839 -34.53 -29.35 -6.86
C GLY A 839 -33.38 -30.17 -6.29
N VAL A 840 -33.48 -30.47 -4.99
CA VAL A 840 -32.57 -31.39 -4.31
C VAL A 840 -33.26 -32.73 -4.16
N TRP A 841 -32.54 -33.78 -4.57
CA TRP A 841 -33.02 -35.13 -4.70
C TRP A 841 -32.10 -36.06 -3.94
N ARG A 842 -32.64 -36.96 -3.13
CA ARG A 842 -31.86 -37.95 -2.38
C ARG A 842 -32.12 -39.33 -2.98
N LEU A 843 -31.06 -40.06 -3.28
CA LEU A 843 -31.17 -41.42 -3.80
C LEU A 843 -31.87 -42.30 -2.74
N ALA A 844 -32.99 -42.90 -3.14
CA ALA A 844 -33.75 -43.84 -2.33
C ALA A 844 -33.41 -45.29 -2.70
N ALA A 845 -33.16 -45.56 -3.97
CA ALA A 845 -32.69 -46.87 -4.43
C ALA A 845 -31.88 -46.71 -5.72
N GLY A 846 -30.78 -47.44 -5.85
CA GLY A 846 -29.98 -47.54 -7.06
C GLY A 846 -29.78 -48.99 -7.48
N ARG A 847 -29.83 -49.27 -8.79
CA ARG A 847 -29.49 -50.56 -9.38
C ARG A 847 -28.51 -50.33 -10.52
N TYR A 848 -27.40 -51.06 -10.53
CA TYR A 848 -26.35 -50.87 -11.52
C TYR A 848 -25.96 -52.23 -12.07
N HIS A 849 -26.01 -52.39 -13.38
CA HIS A 849 -25.52 -53.56 -14.08
C HIS A 849 -24.20 -53.21 -14.74
N VAL A 850 -23.16 -53.98 -14.42
CA VAL A 850 -21.82 -53.76 -14.96
C VAL A 850 -21.33 -55.05 -15.62
N PRO A 851 -21.12 -55.08 -16.94
CA PRO A 851 -20.41 -56.17 -17.59
C PRO A 851 -18.94 -56.16 -17.13
N VAL A 852 -18.43 -57.32 -16.78
CA VAL A 852 -17.07 -57.51 -16.25
C VAL A 852 -16.33 -58.51 -17.13
N PRO A 853 -15.48 -58.02 -18.05
CA PRO A 853 -14.59 -58.88 -18.83
C PRO A 853 -13.68 -59.71 -17.91
N ALA A 854 -13.42 -60.97 -18.26
CA ALA A 854 -12.58 -61.86 -17.46
C ALA A 854 -11.16 -61.32 -17.26
N ASP A 855 -10.64 -60.59 -18.27
CA ASP A 855 -9.32 -59.97 -18.29
C ASP A 855 -9.27 -58.58 -17.64
N SER A 856 -10.42 -58.02 -17.21
CA SER A 856 -10.44 -56.77 -16.46
C SER A 856 -9.78 -56.90 -15.07
N PRO A 857 -9.33 -55.81 -14.44
CA PRO A 857 -8.80 -55.86 -13.07
C PRO A 857 -9.79 -56.47 -12.08
N LEU A 858 -11.08 -56.17 -12.22
CA LEU A 858 -12.14 -56.75 -11.39
C LEU A 858 -12.32 -58.25 -11.65
N GLY A 859 -12.32 -58.67 -12.93
CA GLY A 859 -12.40 -60.08 -13.30
C GLY A 859 -11.21 -60.89 -12.79
N THR A 860 -10.00 -60.33 -12.87
CA THR A 860 -8.78 -60.94 -12.34
C THR A 860 -8.84 -61.08 -10.81
N ILE A 861 -9.29 -60.03 -10.10
CA ILE A 861 -9.37 -60.04 -8.62
C ILE A 861 -10.43 -61.05 -8.14
N THR A 862 -11.53 -61.20 -8.88
CA THR A 862 -12.62 -62.14 -8.55
C THR A 862 -12.42 -63.53 -9.14
N GLY A 863 -11.33 -63.79 -9.87
CA GLY A 863 -11.01 -65.09 -10.45
C GLY A 863 -11.95 -65.54 -11.57
N LEU A 864 -12.53 -64.60 -12.33
CA LEU A 864 -13.35 -64.91 -13.50
C LEU A 864 -12.54 -65.63 -14.57
N ARG A 865 -13.11 -66.69 -15.14
CA ARG A 865 -12.53 -67.43 -16.29
C ARG A 865 -13.18 -67.09 -17.63
N GLN A 866 -14.35 -66.46 -17.57
CA GLN A 866 -15.16 -66.02 -18.70
C GLN A 866 -15.83 -64.70 -18.31
N ASP A 867 -16.19 -63.88 -19.29
CA ASP A 867 -16.89 -62.63 -19.05
C ASP A 867 -18.17 -62.89 -18.26
N ALA A 868 -18.41 -62.03 -17.28
CA ALA A 868 -19.57 -62.09 -16.41
C ALA A 868 -20.17 -60.69 -16.29
N SER A 869 -21.19 -60.55 -15.45
CA SER A 869 -21.73 -59.25 -15.06
C SER A 869 -22.01 -59.24 -13.57
N VAL A 870 -22.00 -58.04 -12.98
CA VAL A 870 -22.34 -57.82 -11.59
C VAL A 870 -23.49 -56.83 -11.49
N ASP A 871 -24.51 -57.19 -10.73
CA ASP A 871 -25.59 -56.30 -10.35
C ASP A 871 -25.30 -55.72 -8.96
N LEU A 872 -25.11 -54.41 -8.88
CA LEU A 872 -24.90 -53.67 -7.65
C LEU A 872 -26.18 -52.94 -7.25
N THR A 873 -26.46 -52.89 -5.95
CA THR A 873 -27.64 -52.19 -5.41
C THR A 873 -27.23 -51.20 -4.33
N SER A 874 -27.89 -50.03 -4.32
CA SER A 874 -27.71 -48.98 -3.31
C SER A 874 -29.05 -48.64 -2.66
N GLY A 875 -29.05 -48.34 -1.37
CA GLY A 875 -30.24 -47.97 -0.60
C GLY A 875 -30.18 -46.53 -0.08
N PRO A 876 -31.20 -46.07 0.67
CA PRO A 876 -31.29 -44.68 1.13
C PRO A 876 -30.19 -44.28 2.14
N GLU A 877 -29.63 -45.27 2.85
CA GLU A 877 -28.52 -45.09 3.80
C GLU A 877 -27.14 -45.09 3.14
N THR A 878 -27.05 -45.65 1.92
CA THR A 878 -25.82 -45.75 1.14
C THR A 878 -25.91 -44.98 -0.18
N GLY A 879 -26.87 -44.06 -0.29
CA GLY A 879 -27.10 -43.26 -1.48
C GLY A 879 -26.30 -41.94 -1.49
N PHE A 880 -26.59 -41.11 -2.48
CA PHE A 880 -26.08 -39.74 -2.62
C PHE A 880 -27.23 -38.75 -2.80
N ALA A 881 -26.90 -37.46 -2.77
CA ALA A 881 -27.86 -36.40 -3.07
C ALA A 881 -27.44 -35.65 -4.33
N SER A 882 -28.41 -35.30 -5.17
CA SER A 882 -28.24 -34.55 -6.42
C SER A 882 -29.03 -33.26 -6.36
N ALA A 883 -28.36 -32.13 -6.60
CA ALA A 883 -28.97 -30.81 -6.67
C ALA A 883 -28.99 -30.33 -8.12
N TYR A 884 -30.14 -30.44 -8.80
CA TYR A 884 -30.32 -29.93 -10.16
C TYR A 884 -30.79 -28.47 -10.11
N ARG A 885 -30.08 -27.60 -10.82
CA ARG A 885 -30.34 -26.16 -10.88
C ARG A 885 -30.97 -25.78 -12.21
N ILE A 886 -31.72 -24.67 -12.18
CA ILE A 886 -32.41 -24.12 -13.36
C ILE A 886 -31.46 -23.64 -14.46
N ASP A 887 -30.18 -23.45 -14.16
CA ASP A 887 -29.14 -23.07 -15.13
C ASP A 887 -28.55 -24.26 -15.90
N GLY A 888 -29.11 -25.47 -15.73
CA GLY A 888 -28.64 -26.68 -16.38
C GLY A 888 -27.39 -27.28 -15.73
N THR A 889 -27.02 -26.84 -14.53
CA THR A 889 -25.98 -27.50 -13.73
C THR A 889 -26.59 -28.42 -12.69
N ALA A 890 -25.88 -29.49 -12.36
CA ALA A 890 -26.22 -30.38 -11.26
C ALA A 890 -24.99 -30.73 -10.45
N THR A 891 -25.19 -30.96 -9.15
CA THR A 891 -24.13 -31.39 -8.24
C THR A 891 -24.58 -32.62 -7.48
N ASP A 892 -23.89 -33.74 -7.69
CA ASP A 892 -24.01 -34.95 -6.89
C ASP A 892 -23.01 -34.90 -5.73
N LEU A 893 -23.48 -35.28 -4.55
CA LEU A 893 -22.71 -35.29 -3.32
C LEU A 893 -22.63 -36.72 -2.76
N PHE A 894 -21.47 -37.34 -2.91
CA PHE A 894 -21.18 -38.69 -2.43
C PHE A 894 -20.50 -38.59 -1.06
N ASP A 895 -21.26 -38.65 0.05
CA ASP A 895 -20.66 -38.65 1.40
C ASP A 895 -20.33 -40.09 1.84
N ARG A 896 -21.30 -40.99 1.68
CA ARG A 896 -21.22 -42.41 2.03
C ARG A 896 -21.83 -43.31 0.95
N ALA A 897 -21.76 -42.85 -0.30
CA ALA A 897 -22.37 -43.57 -1.39
C ALA A 897 -21.71 -44.94 -1.55
N ALA A 898 -22.50 -46.00 -1.46
CA ALA A 898 -22.06 -47.36 -1.71
C ALA A 898 -23.14 -48.18 -2.42
N ALA A 899 -22.71 -48.99 -3.36
CA ALA A 899 -23.51 -50.01 -4.02
C ALA A 899 -22.84 -51.38 -3.88
N GLU A 900 -23.61 -52.40 -3.52
CA GLU A 900 -23.12 -53.74 -3.19
C GLU A 900 -23.77 -54.82 -4.06
N GLY A 901 -23.00 -55.85 -4.42
CA GLY A 901 -23.44 -57.01 -5.18
C GLY A 901 -22.48 -58.20 -5.02
N PHE A 902 -22.73 -59.28 -5.78
CA PHE A 902 -21.90 -60.49 -5.75
C PHE A 902 -21.38 -60.84 -7.14
N LEU A 903 -20.08 -61.15 -7.23
CA LEU A 903 -19.43 -61.59 -8.47
C LEU A 903 -18.52 -62.78 -8.17
N ASN A 904 -18.78 -63.92 -8.80
CA ASN A 904 -18.03 -65.17 -8.61
C ASN A 904 -17.83 -65.57 -7.13
N GLY A 905 -18.86 -65.40 -6.30
CA GLY A 905 -18.81 -65.70 -4.87
C GLY A 905 -18.15 -64.63 -3.98
N HIS A 906 -17.63 -63.55 -4.56
CA HIS A 906 -17.08 -62.42 -3.81
C HIS A 906 -18.10 -61.27 -3.70
N THR A 907 -18.17 -60.64 -2.52
CA THR A 907 -18.90 -59.37 -2.36
C THR A 907 -18.12 -58.25 -3.02
N VAL A 908 -18.77 -57.57 -3.97
CA VAL A 908 -18.24 -56.39 -4.65
C VAL A 908 -18.97 -55.16 -4.11
N ARG A 909 -18.21 -54.18 -3.62
CA ARG A 909 -18.74 -52.93 -3.10
C ARG A 909 -18.11 -51.74 -3.81
N ASN A 910 -18.88 -51.01 -4.58
CA ASN A 910 -18.47 -49.71 -5.12
C ASN A 910 -18.72 -48.65 -4.04
N VAL A 911 -17.70 -47.90 -3.63
CA VAL A 911 -17.75 -46.82 -2.64
C VAL A 911 -17.31 -45.53 -3.32
N ARG A 912 -18.19 -44.53 -3.34
CA ARG A 912 -17.89 -43.19 -3.85
C ARG A 912 -17.88 -42.18 -2.71
N ARG A 913 -16.88 -41.30 -2.70
CA ARG A 913 -16.74 -40.21 -1.74
C ARG A 913 -16.24 -38.97 -2.42
N GLY A 914 -16.99 -37.88 -2.42
CA GLY A 914 -16.60 -36.62 -3.03
C GLY A 914 -17.80 -35.83 -3.51
N MET A 915 -17.55 -34.91 -4.44
CA MET A 915 -18.60 -34.13 -5.10
C MET A 915 -18.39 -34.23 -6.61
N GLN A 916 -19.47 -34.38 -7.36
CA GLN A 916 -19.43 -34.32 -8.82
C GLN A 916 -20.35 -33.20 -9.29
N THR A 917 -19.84 -32.29 -10.11
CA THR A 917 -20.65 -31.26 -10.77
C THR A 917 -20.63 -31.49 -12.26
N TYR A 918 -21.79 -31.40 -12.91
CA TYR A 918 -21.94 -31.63 -14.36
C TYR A 918 -23.01 -30.73 -14.93
N ARG A 919 -23.04 -30.63 -16.26
CA ARG A 919 -24.16 -30.05 -17.00
C ARG A 919 -25.15 -31.13 -17.36
N TRP A 920 -26.43 -30.80 -17.27
CA TRP A 920 -27.50 -31.70 -17.66
C TRP A 920 -28.45 -31.01 -18.64
N THR A 921 -29.06 -31.82 -19.50
CA THR A 921 -30.16 -31.39 -20.38
C THR A 921 -31.25 -32.46 -20.33
N ALA A 922 -32.51 -32.04 -20.37
CA ALA A 922 -33.64 -32.96 -20.28
C ALA A 922 -34.80 -32.55 -21.19
N HIS A 923 -35.13 -33.41 -22.15
CA HIS A 923 -36.22 -33.12 -23.08
C HIS A 923 -36.97 -34.39 -23.48
N ALA A 924 -38.30 -34.33 -23.40
CA ALA A 924 -39.19 -35.42 -23.81
C ALA A 924 -38.81 -36.78 -23.18
N GLY A 925 -38.55 -36.79 -21.87
CA GLY A 925 -38.15 -37.99 -21.12
C GLY A 925 -36.72 -38.47 -21.37
N ARG A 926 -35.92 -37.79 -22.20
CA ARG A 926 -34.48 -38.05 -22.37
C ARG A 926 -33.65 -37.16 -21.46
N TYR A 927 -32.64 -37.73 -20.85
CA TYR A 927 -31.69 -37.10 -19.94
C TYR A 927 -30.28 -37.23 -20.51
N ARG A 928 -29.48 -36.16 -20.45
CA ARG A 928 -28.08 -36.22 -20.83
C ARG A 928 -27.23 -35.43 -19.86
N GLN A 929 -26.15 -36.05 -19.38
CA GLN A 929 -25.13 -35.46 -18.53
C GLN A 929 -23.84 -35.28 -19.31
N ARG A 930 -23.22 -34.09 -19.19
CA ARG A 930 -21.99 -33.69 -19.88
C ARG A 930 -21.08 -32.89 -18.97
N ASP A 931 -19.83 -32.73 -19.39
CA ASP A 931 -18.85 -31.88 -18.71
C ASP A 931 -18.72 -32.22 -17.22
N GLY A 932 -18.79 -33.51 -16.87
CA GLY A 932 -18.77 -33.95 -15.49
C GLY A 932 -17.39 -33.78 -14.87
N VAL A 933 -17.34 -33.12 -13.72
CA VAL A 933 -16.09 -32.87 -12.99
C VAL A 933 -16.23 -33.24 -11.53
N THR A 934 -15.26 -34.00 -11.05
CA THR A 934 -15.25 -34.60 -9.71
C THR A 934 -14.22 -33.93 -8.82
N ALA A 935 -14.65 -33.45 -7.66
CA ALA A 935 -13.85 -32.78 -6.65
C ALA A 935 -13.74 -33.67 -5.41
N GLY A 936 -12.51 -34.14 -5.13
CA GLY A 936 -12.24 -35.04 -4.03
C GLY A 936 -12.91 -36.40 -4.15
N ASP A 937 -13.27 -36.84 -5.38
CA ASP A 937 -13.91 -38.14 -5.61
C ASP A 937 -12.89 -39.26 -5.47
N VAL A 938 -13.16 -40.17 -4.54
CA VAL A 938 -12.51 -41.48 -4.46
C VAL A 938 -13.59 -42.49 -4.82
N ASN A 939 -13.53 -43.04 -6.03
CA ASN A 939 -14.40 -44.11 -6.48
C ASN A 939 -13.65 -45.44 -6.33
N LEU A 940 -13.85 -46.12 -5.19
CA LEU A 940 -13.18 -47.35 -4.84
C LEU A 940 -14.11 -48.54 -5.05
N LEU A 941 -13.61 -49.55 -5.76
CA LEU A 941 -14.27 -50.84 -5.86
C LEU A 941 -13.57 -51.82 -4.92
N ARG A 942 -14.30 -52.30 -3.91
CA ARG A 942 -13.82 -53.22 -2.89
C ARG A 942 -14.28 -54.64 -3.20
N VAL A 943 -13.36 -55.59 -3.19
CA VAL A 943 -13.63 -57.02 -3.35
C VAL A 943 -12.97 -57.76 -2.20
N GLY A 944 -13.76 -58.15 -1.19
CA GLY A 944 -13.20 -58.57 0.10
C GLY A 944 -12.30 -57.48 0.69
N ASP A 945 -11.05 -57.82 1.02
CA ASP A 945 -10.06 -56.89 1.60
C ASP A 945 -9.24 -56.10 0.55
N ARG A 946 -9.53 -56.26 -0.74
CA ARG A 946 -8.80 -55.57 -1.82
C ARG A 946 -9.56 -54.35 -2.29
N GLU A 947 -8.86 -53.24 -2.48
CA GLU A 947 -9.42 -52.00 -3.04
C GLU A 947 -8.82 -51.72 -4.42
N LEU A 948 -9.67 -51.33 -5.36
CA LEU A 948 -9.29 -50.88 -6.70
C LEU A 948 -9.84 -49.47 -6.89
N ASP A 949 -8.97 -48.50 -7.18
CA ASP A 949 -9.40 -47.15 -7.57
C ASP A 949 -9.86 -47.18 -9.03
N ILE A 950 -11.16 -46.93 -9.22
CA ILE A 950 -11.83 -46.87 -10.53
C ILE A 950 -12.29 -45.46 -10.85
N SER A 951 -11.60 -44.44 -10.32
CA SER A 951 -11.85 -43.03 -10.63
C SER A 951 -11.54 -42.73 -12.10
N SER A 952 -12.46 -43.08 -13.00
CA SER A 952 -12.41 -42.72 -14.42
C SER A 952 -12.98 -41.33 -14.65
N VAL A 953 -12.44 -40.61 -15.63
CA VAL A 953 -13.09 -39.42 -16.19
C VAL A 953 -14.44 -39.85 -16.75
N MET A 954 -15.54 -39.37 -16.17
CA MET A 954 -16.87 -39.72 -16.68
C MET A 954 -17.02 -39.26 -18.13
N ALA A 955 -17.36 -40.20 -19.00
CA ALA A 955 -17.85 -39.89 -20.33
C ALA A 955 -19.23 -39.21 -20.24
N ASP A 956 -19.58 -38.43 -21.26
CA ASP A 956 -20.95 -37.99 -21.48
C ASP A 956 -21.88 -39.21 -21.38
N SER A 957 -22.91 -39.12 -20.54
CA SER A 957 -23.90 -40.18 -20.38
C SER A 957 -25.25 -39.72 -20.90
N GLU A 958 -25.92 -40.61 -21.64
CA GLU A 958 -27.29 -40.43 -22.11
C GLU A 958 -28.21 -41.43 -21.41
N GLY A 959 -29.46 -41.04 -21.24
CA GLY A 959 -30.41 -41.83 -20.50
C GLY A 959 -31.85 -41.36 -20.69
N SER A 960 -32.74 -41.95 -19.92
CA SER A 960 -34.11 -41.52 -19.79
C SER A 960 -34.40 -41.11 -18.36
N TYR A 961 -35.38 -40.24 -18.17
CA TYR A 961 -35.88 -39.90 -16.85
C TYR A 961 -37.41 -39.94 -16.84
N ARG A 962 -37.96 -40.25 -15.68
CA ARG A 962 -39.39 -40.15 -15.38
C ARG A 962 -39.58 -39.45 -14.06
N CYS A 963 -40.49 -38.50 -14.06
CA CYS A 963 -40.88 -37.77 -12.87
C CYS A 963 -42.34 -38.04 -12.54
N ALA A 964 -42.60 -38.34 -11.27
CA ALA A 964 -43.95 -38.46 -10.73
C ALA A 964 -43.97 -37.89 -9.30
N GLY A 965 -44.40 -36.63 -9.15
CA GLY A 965 -44.51 -35.97 -7.86
C GLY A 965 -43.15 -35.73 -7.20
N ASP A 966 -42.95 -36.34 -6.03
CA ASP A 966 -41.71 -36.30 -5.24
C ASP A 966 -40.72 -37.41 -5.63
N ARG A 967 -41.01 -38.20 -6.67
CA ARG A 967 -40.17 -39.28 -7.14
C ARG A 967 -39.60 -38.99 -8.52
N LEU A 968 -38.29 -39.14 -8.63
CA LEU A 968 -37.52 -39.02 -9.87
C LEU A 968 -36.83 -40.35 -10.14
N VAL A 969 -36.96 -40.88 -11.35
CA VAL A 969 -36.25 -42.08 -11.80
C VAL A 969 -35.38 -41.67 -12.97
N ILE A 970 -34.06 -41.87 -12.86
CA ILE A 970 -33.10 -41.67 -13.94
C ILE A 970 -32.54 -43.03 -14.32
N ARG A 971 -32.57 -43.36 -15.60
CA ARG A 971 -31.96 -44.56 -16.16
C ARG A 971 -30.89 -44.15 -17.15
N MET A 972 -29.64 -44.49 -16.87
CA MET A 972 -28.49 -44.23 -17.72
C MET A 972 -28.05 -45.52 -18.39
N GLU A 973 -27.69 -45.46 -19.67
CA GLU A 973 -27.18 -46.60 -20.43
C GLU A 973 -25.86 -46.17 -21.10
N ALA A 974 -24.86 -47.05 -21.08
CA ALA A 974 -23.57 -46.81 -21.71
C ALA A 974 -23.35 -47.78 -22.88
N ASP A 975 -22.46 -47.40 -23.79
CA ASP A 975 -22.18 -48.15 -25.01
C ASP A 975 -21.59 -49.55 -24.75
N ASP A 976 -20.98 -49.77 -23.58
CA ASP A 976 -20.43 -51.06 -23.17
C ASP A 976 -21.49 -52.05 -22.64
N GLY A 977 -22.77 -51.65 -22.64
CA GLY A 977 -23.88 -52.44 -22.12
C GLY A 977 -24.09 -52.30 -20.62
N SER A 978 -23.28 -51.50 -19.92
CA SER A 978 -23.57 -51.12 -18.54
C SER A 978 -24.78 -50.19 -18.48
N TRP A 979 -25.56 -50.32 -17.40
CA TRP A 979 -26.69 -49.44 -17.16
C TRP A 979 -26.90 -49.21 -15.67
N GLY A 980 -27.45 -48.05 -15.33
CA GLY A 980 -27.82 -47.67 -13.97
C GLY A 980 -29.25 -47.16 -13.94
N GLU A 981 -30.03 -47.59 -12.96
CA GLU A 981 -31.35 -47.03 -12.65
C GLU A 981 -31.35 -46.50 -11.21
N GLU A 982 -31.61 -45.21 -11.10
CA GLU A 982 -31.52 -44.44 -9.87
C GLU A 982 -32.87 -43.83 -9.56
N ILE A 983 -33.43 -44.20 -8.40
CA ILE A 983 -34.69 -43.70 -7.89
C ILE A 983 -34.37 -42.71 -6.79
N PHE A 984 -34.74 -41.46 -6.99
CA PHE A 984 -34.61 -40.39 -6.04
C PHE A 984 -35.96 -39.98 -5.45
N VAL A 985 -35.91 -39.49 -4.22
CA VAL A 985 -37.01 -38.81 -3.55
C VAL A 985 -36.60 -37.36 -3.31
N ARG A 986 -37.48 -36.42 -3.60
CA ARG A 986 -37.23 -34.99 -3.42
C ARG A 986 -37.04 -34.71 -1.93
N SER A 987 -35.97 -34.02 -1.55
CA SER A 987 -35.81 -33.61 -0.15
C SER A 987 -36.87 -32.57 0.19
N GLY A 988 -37.62 -32.79 1.26
CA GLY A 988 -38.46 -31.75 1.84
C GLY A 988 -37.62 -30.52 2.15
N ALA A 989 -38.15 -29.33 1.85
CA ALA A 989 -37.50 -28.04 2.08
C ALA A 989 -37.19 -27.79 3.56
#